data_AF-A0A966T3R6-F1
#
_entry.id   AF-A0A966T3R6-F1
#
_cell.length_a   1.000
_cell.length_b   1.000
_cell.length_c   1.000
_cell.angle_alpha   90.00
_cell.angle_beta   90.00
_cell.angle_gamma   90.00
#
_symmetry.space_group_name_H-M   'P 1'
#
loop_
_entity.id
_entity.type
_entity.pdbx_description
1 polymer ?
#
loop_
_entity_poly.entity_id
_entity_poly.type
_entity_poly.pdbx_seq_one_letter_code
_entity_poly.pdbx_strand_id
1 'polypeptide(L)'
;MTTPAQAAPPAQALDAGRNPALDPGRADPAGVDSARADAPDLARAATPDRAPAAPPVVAVVVVHEPGAWFAETLAALAAQDYPNLRVVAFLSGSTDLAIGDQIRGTLPNALVRQVEANPGFGPVANQVMRVVEGTEGFFLLLHDDVALRPDAVTSLVEEAFRSNAAVVGPKLVEWDSPTVLQHVGLDADRTGRLVDVVDPGERDQEQHDAVRDTFALPSACLLVRNDIFRTLGGFSPSIPFFGEELEFCWRVHLLGARVLVNPSAVARHRGAFATRMLLPTADALAARHRVRTVLSCVSLVQVPLVVVRLLVQSVAEVIIGMFSSNARSAVVGLRAVAAIPVDLGAIVARRRTIAPFRRVPSREVTALQLRSTAQLAAFARHRRALREQQTSETPSLRPVATSGGRTTVLLALLLLALVIIGSRQLIWGEISPVGQFVAFARDEVSARDLVRQYLAGWSAGGFGAPHASPTALGALAIAGALAVGRWSGLLALVAVGSFFVAAIGTWRLSGALGDARVRLVAATLYVSSPVGILAVRDGRRDALIVWVVGAGHPATGASLVDVLSHGVDNSVVRWLVVFAYVPVVLMALFASRARSAWALRSFALVVLPVALRLAHERGVITMPFVEPLALAAPIALGAALAAAIAFSSFLAGRSRALEWRQLFATVSVAAALVSFSPFAVSLLDGRWSQPPATLSQLLTQLPDDSAGDYSVVTLGDPRLLAVWSRPVAAMPGLAYGIASDGAPTLVDQLPSERTLMNDALDRALQVTMTGESLRAGRLLAPLGVRFIVVPLRDGTLHARRAAVIGDVGAHAVARLADQLDFRRVYSSTDLAIFENMAALPTVAVLDERSALTSAQALEASLLAESLTARSTLVPGFDATIANRGALTAGTVHLAEPFSPRWSMTVDGARIAPRVAFGATTAFDAPVAGTAEIRLGASRAQRLLVALQVVLWLVIVAVAFNPSRFRGRVRAARQVVEVSLRGDDGARVVL
;
A
#
# COMPACT_ATOMS: atom_id res chain seq x y z
N MET A 1 -25.88 -19.14 54.65
CA MET A 1 -27.19 -19.74 54.32
C MET A 1 -27.03 -20.51 53.00
N THR A 2 -27.61 -21.70 52.89
CA THR A 2 -27.77 -22.54 51.67
C THR A 2 -26.54 -22.80 50.78
N THR A 3 -25.83 -23.89 51.08
CA THR A 3 -25.03 -24.75 50.16
C THR A 3 -25.93 -25.79 49.47
N PRO A 4 -25.44 -26.73 48.61
CA PRO A 4 -24.36 -26.69 47.59
C PRO A 4 -24.74 -27.39 46.23
N ALA A 5 -23.88 -27.30 45.20
CA ALA A 5 -23.64 -28.33 44.16
C ALA A 5 -22.42 -27.89 43.32
N GLN A 6 -21.22 -28.51 43.35
CA GLN A 6 -20.77 -29.85 42.92
C GLN A 6 -20.64 -30.07 41.39
N ALA A 7 -19.50 -30.66 41.03
CA ALA A 7 -18.86 -30.68 39.72
C ALA A 7 -19.10 -31.96 38.89
N ALA A 8 -18.53 -31.94 37.66
CA ALA A 8 -18.02 -33.07 36.85
C ALA A 8 -18.83 -33.49 35.57
N PRO A 9 -18.14 -34.04 34.53
CA PRO A 9 -18.66 -34.32 33.16
C PRO A 9 -19.07 -35.82 32.98
N PRO A 10 -19.51 -36.42 31.82
CA PRO A 10 -18.75 -36.52 30.53
C PRO A 10 -19.52 -36.77 29.17
N ALA A 11 -18.75 -36.81 28.07
CA ALA A 11 -18.77 -37.69 26.86
C ALA A 11 -20.03 -38.11 26.03
N GLN A 12 -19.85 -38.06 24.69
CA GLN A 12 -20.40 -38.96 23.61
C GLN A 12 -21.93 -38.97 23.35
N ALA A 13 -22.48 -39.25 22.15
CA ALA A 13 -21.98 -39.35 20.76
C ALA A 13 -23.17 -39.27 19.77
N LEU A 14 -22.94 -38.98 18.47
CA LEU A 14 -23.47 -39.72 17.30
C LEU A 14 -23.10 -39.06 15.96
N ASP A 15 -22.96 -39.89 14.92
CA ASP A 15 -22.39 -39.59 13.59
C ASP A 15 -23.40 -39.95 12.48
N ALA A 16 -23.40 -39.21 11.35
CA ALA A 16 -24.18 -39.55 10.16
C ALA A 16 -23.73 -38.82 8.86
N GLY A 17 -23.36 -39.59 7.83
CA GLY A 17 -23.54 -39.23 6.40
C GLY A 17 -22.42 -38.43 5.72
N ARG A 18 -21.23 -39.00 5.45
CA ARG A 18 -20.86 -39.74 4.21
C ARG A 18 -21.11 -39.06 2.85
N ASN A 19 -20.00 -38.61 2.25
CA ASN A 19 -19.65 -38.81 0.83
C ASN A 19 -19.11 -40.28 0.66
N PRO A 20 -18.89 -40.89 -0.53
CA PRO A 20 -17.90 -40.38 -1.52
C PRO A 20 -18.11 -40.78 -3.01
N ALA A 21 -17.04 -40.61 -3.78
CA ALA A 21 -16.84 -40.74 -5.23
C ALA A 21 -17.03 -42.13 -5.90
N LEU A 22 -17.01 -42.09 -7.24
CA LEU A 22 -16.98 -43.20 -8.20
C LEU A 22 -15.55 -43.65 -8.53
N ASP A 23 -15.35 -44.96 -8.71
CA ASP A 23 -14.48 -45.58 -9.75
C ASP A 23 -14.90 -47.08 -9.92
N PRO A 24 -14.44 -47.86 -10.92
CA PRO A 24 -15.38 -48.70 -11.68
C PRO A 24 -15.05 -50.21 -11.69
N GLY A 25 -15.96 -51.04 -12.20
CA GLY A 25 -15.58 -52.39 -12.67
C GLY A 25 -16.65 -53.48 -12.74
N ARG A 26 -16.91 -53.91 -13.98
CA ARG A 26 -16.97 -55.34 -14.42
C ARG A 26 -18.22 -56.20 -14.12
N ALA A 27 -19.06 -56.30 -15.16
CA ALA A 27 -19.68 -57.52 -15.74
C ALA A 27 -20.58 -58.47 -14.90
N ASP A 28 -21.86 -58.58 -15.33
CA ASP A 28 -22.55 -59.75 -15.95
C ASP A 28 -22.26 -61.22 -15.51
N PRO A 29 -23.16 -62.21 -15.76
CA PRO A 29 -24.54 -62.15 -16.30
C PRO A 29 -25.59 -63.12 -15.63
N ALA A 30 -26.81 -63.19 -16.19
CA ALA A 30 -27.91 -64.19 -15.98
C ALA A 30 -28.58 -64.25 -14.57
N GLY A 31 -29.86 -64.59 -14.35
CA GLY A 31 -31.02 -65.05 -15.16
C GLY A 31 -32.23 -65.30 -14.19
N VAL A 32 -33.46 -65.72 -14.53
CA VAL A 32 -34.21 -66.05 -15.77
C VAL A 32 -35.74 -65.95 -15.46
N ASP A 33 -36.58 -65.79 -16.50
CA ASP A 33 -38.06 -65.92 -16.63
C ASP A 33 -39.02 -66.26 -15.47
N SER A 34 -40.18 -65.56 -15.45
CA SER A 34 -41.49 -66.10 -15.89
C SER A 34 -42.55 -64.98 -16.01
N ALA A 35 -43.09 -64.65 -17.20
CA ALA A 35 -44.41 -65.08 -17.72
C ALA A 35 -45.58 -64.94 -16.71
N ARG A 36 -46.76 -64.36 -16.98
CA ARG A 36 -47.50 -63.90 -18.18
C ARG A 36 -48.58 -62.88 -17.67
N ALA A 37 -49.53 -62.26 -18.38
CA ALA A 37 -50.00 -62.16 -19.78
C ALA A 37 -50.97 -60.94 -19.84
N ASP A 38 -51.41 -60.33 -20.94
CA ASP A 38 -50.96 -60.16 -22.35
C ASP A 38 -51.72 -58.89 -22.89
N ALA A 39 -51.62 -58.51 -24.17
CA ALA A 39 -52.14 -57.24 -24.74
C ALA A 39 -53.10 -57.41 -25.95
N PRO A 40 -53.73 -56.33 -26.48
CA PRO A 40 -54.12 -56.25 -27.89
C PRO A 40 -53.11 -55.44 -28.73
N ASP A 41 -53.00 -55.85 -29.99
CA ASP A 41 -52.03 -55.39 -31.00
C ASP A 41 -52.49 -54.13 -31.75
N LEU A 42 -51.54 -53.22 -32.04
CA LEU A 42 -51.69 -52.15 -33.05
C LEU A 42 -50.36 -51.92 -33.79
N ALA A 43 -50.01 -52.87 -34.65
CA ALA A 43 -48.92 -52.72 -35.60
C ALA A 43 -49.15 -51.58 -36.63
N ARG A 44 -48.12 -50.75 -36.79
CA ARG A 44 -47.69 -50.03 -38.01
C ARG A 44 -48.78 -49.43 -38.93
N ALA A 45 -48.89 -48.10 -38.88
CA ALA A 45 -48.94 -47.30 -40.10
C ALA A 45 -47.52 -46.78 -40.41
N ALA A 46 -46.84 -47.41 -41.38
CA ALA A 46 -45.53 -46.97 -41.83
C ALA A 46 -45.68 -45.77 -42.79
N THR A 47 -45.61 -44.55 -42.27
CA THR A 47 -45.19 -43.41 -43.10
C THR A 47 -43.74 -43.61 -43.54
N PRO A 48 -43.37 -43.24 -44.78
CA PRO A 48 -42.03 -43.46 -45.30
C PRO A 48 -41.00 -42.72 -44.45
N ASP A 49 -39.92 -43.43 -44.14
CA ASP A 49 -38.86 -43.04 -43.22
C ASP A 49 -38.12 -41.80 -43.74
N ARG A 50 -38.58 -40.61 -43.33
CA ARG A 50 -37.80 -39.38 -43.47
C ARG A 50 -36.63 -39.51 -42.50
N ALA A 51 -35.43 -39.70 -43.05
CA ALA A 51 -34.18 -39.47 -42.32
C ALA A 51 -34.31 -38.18 -41.49
N PRO A 52 -33.88 -38.17 -40.21
CA PRO A 52 -34.14 -37.07 -39.29
C PRO A 52 -33.58 -35.78 -39.89
N ALA A 53 -34.48 -34.92 -40.36
CA ALA A 53 -34.11 -33.71 -41.06
C ALA A 53 -33.38 -32.79 -40.09
N ALA A 54 -32.17 -32.36 -40.47
CA ALA A 54 -31.38 -31.44 -39.66
C ALA A 54 -32.23 -30.22 -39.26
N PRO A 55 -32.25 -29.82 -37.98
CA PRO A 55 -33.15 -28.78 -37.49
C PRO A 55 -32.91 -27.45 -38.24
N PRO A 56 -33.95 -26.65 -38.52
CA PRO A 56 -33.79 -25.45 -39.33
C PRO A 56 -32.92 -24.42 -38.60
N VAL A 57 -31.92 -23.90 -39.32
CA VAL A 57 -31.07 -22.79 -38.87
C VAL A 57 -31.31 -21.61 -39.77
N VAL A 58 -31.67 -20.46 -39.19
CA VAL A 58 -31.80 -19.20 -39.93
C VAL A 58 -30.66 -18.27 -39.54
N ALA A 59 -29.70 -18.09 -40.43
CA ALA A 59 -28.64 -17.10 -40.31
C ALA A 59 -29.21 -15.69 -40.51
N VAL A 60 -29.12 -14.88 -39.47
CA VAL A 60 -29.60 -13.49 -39.41
C VAL A 60 -28.40 -12.58 -39.51
N VAL A 61 -28.12 -12.09 -40.71
CA VAL A 61 -26.98 -11.21 -40.98
C VAL A 61 -27.45 -9.75 -40.90
N VAL A 62 -26.93 -9.00 -39.93
CA VAL A 62 -27.20 -7.56 -39.81
C VAL A 62 -26.09 -6.79 -40.50
N VAL A 63 -26.46 -6.02 -41.53
CA VAL A 63 -25.53 -5.33 -42.43
C VAL A 63 -25.62 -3.83 -42.21
N HIS A 64 -24.48 -3.18 -42.00
CA HIS A 64 -24.39 -1.72 -41.84
C HIS A 64 -23.10 -1.16 -42.44
N GLU A 65 -23.24 -0.48 -43.59
CA GLU A 65 -22.11 0.13 -44.31
C GLU A 65 -20.92 -0.83 -44.49
N PRO A 66 -21.14 -2.01 -45.12
CA PRO A 66 -20.13 -3.05 -45.25
C PRO A 66 -18.98 -2.60 -46.15
N GLY A 67 -17.75 -2.92 -45.75
CA GLY A 67 -16.55 -2.74 -46.58
C GLY A 67 -16.21 -3.97 -47.42
N ALA A 68 -15.05 -3.95 -48.06
CA ALA A 68 -14.59 -4.99 -48.99
C ALA A 68 -14.55 -6.42 -48.39
N TRP A 69 -14.41 -6.54 -47.06
CA TRP A 69 -14.45 -7.83 -46.34
C TRP A 69 -15.79 -8.57 -46.46
N PHE A 70 -16.89 -7.87 -46.75
CA PHE A 70 -18.22 -8.48 -46.78
C PHE A 70 -18.40 -9.53 -47.88
N ALA A 71 -17.63 -9.44 -48.98
CA ALA A 71 -17.59 -10.50 -49.99
C ALA A 71 -17.07 -11.84 -49.40
N GLU A 72 -16.11 -11.78 -48.48
CA GLU A 72 -15.56 -12.95 -47.79
C GLU A 72 -16.51 -13.48 -46.70
N THR A 73 -17.23 -12.59 -45.99
CA THR A 73 -18.37 -12.95 -45.12
C THR A 73 -19.44 -13.75 -45.90
N LEU A 74 -19.83 -13.28 -47.08
CA LEU A 74 -20.84 -13.96 -47.92
C LEU A 74 -20.33 -15.30 -48.47
N ALA A 75 -19.08 -15.36 -48.92
CA ALA A 75 -18.46 -16.61 -49.38
C ALA A 75 -18.37 -17.66 -48.25
N ALA A 76 -18.02 -17.24 -47.04
CA ALA A 76 -17.98 -18.10 -45.86
C ALA A 76 -19.36 -18.66 -45.48
N LEU A 77 -20.42 -17.86 -45.64
CA LEU A 77 -21.81 -18.31 -45.47
C LEU A 77 -22.28 -19.26 -46.58
N ALA A 78 -21.86 -19.02 -47.83
CA ALA A 78 -22.18 -19.89 -48.96
C ALA A 78 -21.47 -21.26 -48.87
N ALA A 79 -20.32 -21.30 -48.20
CA ALA A 79 -19.50 -22.50 -48.02
C ALA A 79 -19.90 -23.38 -46.80
N GLN A 80 -20.99 -23.07 -46.09
CA GLN A 80 -21.42 -23.87 -44.94
C GLN A 80 -21.96 -25.24 -45.36
N ASP A 81 -21.55 -26.30 -44.66
CA ASP A 81 -21.95 -27.68 -44.94
C ASP A 81 -23.33 -28.08 -44.40
N TYR A 82 -23.95 -27.21 -43.60
CA TYR A 82 -25.19 -27.52 -42.88
C TYR A 82 -26.44 -27.54 -43.81
N PRO A 83 -27.15 -28.69 -43.94
CA PRO A 83 -28.11 -28.90 -45.03
C PRO A 83 -29.45 -28.16 -44.87
N ASN A 84 -29.78 -27.64 -43.69
CA ASN A 84 -31.02 -26.88 -43.45
C ASN A 84 -30.74 -25.43 -43.00
N LEU A 85 -29.75 -24.80 -43.66
CA LEU A 85 -29.41 -23.39 -43.47
C LEU A 85 -30.23 -22.48 -44.40
N ARG A 86 -30.84 -21.44 -43.84
CA ARG A 86 -31.46 -20.33 -44.57
C ARG A 86 -30.82 -19.01 -44.14
N VAL A 87 -30.72 -18.05 -45.05
CA VAL A 87 -30.10 -16.74 -44.75
C VAL A 87 -31.16 -15.64 -44.87
N VAL A 88 -31.23 -14.79 -43.86
CA VAL A 88 -32.02 -13.55 -43.84
C VAL A 88 -31.05 -12.40 -43.57
N ALA A 89 -30.92 -11.49 -44.52
CA ALA A 89 -30.04 -10.32 -44.41
C ALA A 89 -30.87 -9.06 -44.16
N PHE A 90 -30.57 -8.34 -43.08
CA PHE A 90 -31.18 -7.05 -42.75
C PHE A 90 -30.21 -5.91 -43.06
N LEU A 91 -30.51 -5.14 -44.11
CA LEU A 91 -29.77 -3.93 -44.49
C LEU A 91 -30.28 -2.77 -43.63
N SER A 92 -29.40 -2.18 -42.81
CA SER A 92 -29.79 -1.12 -41.86
C SER A 92 -29.52 0.29 -42.39
N GLY A 93 -30.49 1.19 -42.19
CA GLY A 93 -30.39 2.60 -42.57
C GLY A 93 -30.13 2.82 -44.05
N SER A 94 -29.20 3.74 -44.36
CA SER A 94 -28.78 4.15 -45.71
C SER A 94 -27.83 3.18 -46.41
N THR A 95 -27.81 1.90 -46.02
CA THR A 95 -27.01 0.87 -46.73
C THR A 95 -27.49 0.74 -48.18
N ASP A 96 -26.56 0.81 -49.13
CA ASP A 96 -26.84 0.81 -50.57
C ASP A 96 -27.62 -0.44 -51.01
N LEU A 97 -28.60 -0.24 -51.89
CA LEU A 97 -29.38 -1.32 -52.52
C LEU A 97 -28.50 -2.29 -53.32
N ALA A 98 -27.37 -1.82 -53.87
CA ALA A 98 -26.40 -2.66 -54.57
C ALA A 98 -25.82 -3.79 -53.68
N ILE A 99 -25.75 -3.58 -52.35
CA ILE A 99 -25.37 -4.63 -51.40
C ILE A 99 -26.42 -5.76 -51.37
N GLY A 100 -27.70 -5.43 -51.54
CA GLY A 100 -28.77 -6.42 -51.67
C GLY A 100 -28.61 -7.31 -52.90
N ASP A 101 -28.12 -6.75 -54.00
CA ASP A 101 -27.84 -7.50 -55.23
C ASP A 101 -26.58 -8.37 -55.08
N GLN A 102 -25.52 -7.87 -54.42
CA GLN A 102 -24.34 -8.65 -54.08
C GLN A 102 -24.68 -9.88 -53.21
N ILE A 103 -25.57 -9.72 -52.23
CA ILE A 103 -26.07 -10.83 -51.40
C ILE A 103 -26.79 -11.86 -52.26
N ARG A 104 -27.74 -11.45 -53.10
CA ARG A 104 -28.50 -12.39 -53.95
C ARG A 104 -27.63 -13.07 -55.02
N GLY A 105 -26.57 -12.41 -55.50
CA GLY A 105 -25.60 -13.01 -56.41
C GLY A 105 -24.76 -14.13 -55.79
N THR A 106 -24.44 -14.03 -54.49
CA THR A 106 -23.62 -15.04 -53.78
C THR A 106 -24.49 -16.10 -53.08
N LEU A 107 -25.66 -15.69 -52.58
CA LEU A 107 -26.61 -16.49 -51.81
C LEU A 107 -28.01 -16.33 -52.45
N PRO A 108 -28.32 -17.04 -53.55
CA PRO A 108 -29.56 -16.84 -54.31
C PRO A 108 -30.84 -17.16 -53.52
N ASN A 109 -30.72 -18.00 -52.48
CA ASN A 109 -31.81 -18.36 -51.57
C ASN A 109 -31.93 -17.42 -50.35
N ALA A 110 -31.18 -16.33 -50.27
CA ALA A 110 -31.21 -15.39 -49.14
C ALA A 110 -32.37 -14.39 -49.24
N LEU A 111 -33.09 -14.20 -48.15
CA LEU A 111 -34.12 -13.16 -48.02
C LEU A 111 -33.49 -11.84 -47.55
N VAL A 112 -33.43 -10.85 -48.44
CA VAL A 112 -32.94 -9.51 -48.11
C VAL A 112 -34.09 -8.60 -47.69
N ARG A 113 -33.96 -7.89 -46.57
CA ARG A 113 -34.92 -6.92 -46.05
C ARG A 113 -34.20 -5.62 -45.67
N GLN A 114 -34.75 -4.48 -46.06
CA GLN A 114 -34.25 -3.17 -45.65
C GLN A 114 -34.97 -2.69 -44.38
N VAL A 115 -34.25 -2.01 -43.49
CA VAL A 115 -34.77 -1.39 -42.27
C VAL A 115 -34.43 0.10 -42.31
N GLU A 116 -35.45 0.96 -42.37
CA GLU A 116 -35.34 2.40 -42.65
C GLU A 116 -34.42 3.19 -41.69
N ALA A 117 -34.22 2.68 -40.47
CA ALA A 117 -33.36 3.27 -39.45
C ALA A 117 -32.25 2.31 -39.02
N ASN A 118 -31.21 2.84 -38.37
CA ASN A 118 -30.24 2.04 -37.62
C ASN A 118 -30.47 2.17 -36.09
N PRO A 119 -31.39 1.38 -35.51
CA PRO A 119 -31.60 1.30 -34.06
C PRO A 119 -30.54 0.44 -33.32
N GLY A 120 -29.48 0.01 -34.01
CA GLY A 120 -28.43 -0.86 -33.48
C GLY A 120 -28.66 -2.35 -33.75
N PHE A 121 -27.60 -3.15 -33.52
CA PHE A 121 -27.55 -4.57 -33.92
C PHE A 121 -28.73 -5.37 -33.36
N GLY A 122 -28.93 -5.33 -32.04
CA GLY A 122 -29.96 -6.13 -31.38
C GLY A 122 -31.38 -5.87 -31.90
N PRO A 123 -31.85 -4.61 -31.97
CA PRO A 123 -33.17 -4.28 -32.51
C PRO A 123 -33.36 -4.59 -34.00
N VAL A 124 -32.29 -4.65 -34.79
CA VAL A 124 -32.33 -5.13 -36.19
C VAL A 124 -32.33 -6.66 -36.26
N ALA A 125 -31.55 -7.36 -35.43
CA ALA A 125 -31.57 -8.82 -35.34
C ALA A 125 -32.96 -9.36 -34.91
N ASN A 126 -33.62 -8.67 -33.97
CA ASN A 126 -34.97 -8.99 -33.50
C ASN A 126 -36.03 -9.04 -34.62
N GLN A 127 -35.78 -8.42 -35.78
CA GLN A 127 -36.68 -8.43 -36.93
C GLN A 127 -36.96 -9.84 -37.46
N VAL A 128 -36.04 -10.80 -37.26
CA VAL A 128 -36.23 -12.19 -37.68
C VAL A 128 -37.51 -12.81 -37.12
N MET A 129 -37.92 -12.43 -35.89
CA MET A 129 -39.12 -12.95 -35.24
C MET A 129 -40.43 -12.54 -35.95
N ARG A 130 -40.38 -11.52 -36.82
CA ARG A 130 -41.50 -11.08 -37.68
C ARG A 130 -41.48 -11.69 -39.09
N VAL A 131 -40.40 -12.39 -39.45
CA VAL A 131 -40.14 -12.90 -40.81
C VAL A 131 -40.20 -14.43 -40.85
N VAL A 132 -39.70 -15.09 -39.81
CA VAL A 132 -39.76 -16.54 -39.63
C VAL A 132 -40.93 -16.85 -38.71
N GLU A 133 -41.71 -17.89 -39.02
CA GLU A 133 -42.80 -18.40 -38.18
C GLU A 133 -42.35 -19.63 -37.38
N GLY A 134 -43.07 -19.95 -36.30
CA GLY A 134 -42.76 -21.09 -35.43
C GLY A 134 -41.62 -20.88 -34.42
N THR A 135 -41.52 -21.81 -33.47
CA THR A 135 -40.59 -21.84 -32.34
C THR A 135 -39.43 -22.83 -32.49
N GLU A 136 -39.50 -23.72 -33.48
CA GLU A 136 -38.52 -24.78 -33.69
C GLU A 136 -37.21 -24.26 -34.32
N GLY A 137 -36.12 -24.98 -34.09
CA GLY A 137 -34.80 -24.68 -34.66
C GLY A 137 -34.06 -23.52 -34.00
N PHE A 138 -33.16 -22.90 -34.76
CA PHE A 138 -32.19 -21.92 -34.25
C PHE A 138 -32.10 -20.66 -35.12
N PHE A 139 -31.77 -19.55 -34.47
CA PHE A 139 -31.28 -18.34 -35.13
C PHE A 139 -29.75 -18.27 -34.98
N LEU A 140 -29.03 -18.11 -36.08
CA LEU A 140 -27.60 -17.83 -36.08
C LEU A 140 -27.39 -16.33 -36.35
N LEU A 141 -27.22 -15.56 -35.28
CA LEU A 141 -27.12 -14.11 -35.31
C LEU A 141 -25.69 -13.73 -35.70
N LEU A 142 -25.52 -12.89 -36.74
CA LEU A 142 -24.23 -12.56 -37.35
C LEU A 142 -24.09 -11.06 -37.65
N HIS A 143 -22.90 -10.52 -37.38
CA HIS A 143 -22.45 -9.25 -37.93
C HIS A 143 -22.01 -9.39 -39.40
N ASP A 144 -21.85 -8.26 -40.11
CA ASP A 144 -21.32 -8.22 -41.48
C ASP A 144 -19.80 -8.46 -41.60
N ASP A 145 -19.06 -8.43 -40.49
CA ASP A 145 -17.61 -8.62 -40.43
C ASP A 145 -17.19 -9.93 -39.75
N VAL A 146 -17.94 -11.01 -40.00
CA VAL A 146 -17.67 -12.38 -39.52
C VAL A 146 -17.61 -13.39 -40.68
N ALA A 147 -16.50 -14.11 -40.81
CA ALA A 147 -16.33 -15.20 -41.76
C ALA A 147 -16.18 -16.54 -41.02
N LEU A 148 -17.20 -17.40 -41.14
CA LEU A 148 -17.27 -18.74 -40.53
C LEU A 148 -16.38 -19.77 -41.27
N ARG A 149 -15.84 -20.76 -40.54
CA ARG A 149 -15.27 -21.98 -41.14
C ARG A 149 -16.42 -22.85 -41.73
N PRO A 150 -16.23 -23.60 -42.84
CA PRO A 150 -17.31 -24.36 -43.50
C PRO A 150 -18.17 -25.28 -42.62
N ASP A 151 -17.59 -25.84 -41.57
CA ASP A 151 -18.19 -26.78 -40.60
C ASP A 151 -18.74 -26.10 -39.33
N ALA A 152 -18.67 -24.76 -39.25
CA ALA A 152 -18.96 -24.03 -38.03
C ALA A 152 -20.45 -24.12 -37.65
N VAL A 153 -21.39 -24.01 -38.59
CA VAL A 153 -22.83 -24.15 -38.28
C VAL A 153 -23.14 -25.55 -37.74
N THR A 154 -22.62 -26.60 -38.38
CA THR A 154 -22.79 -27.99 -37.94
C THR A 154 -22.25 -28.18 -36.53
N SER A 155 -21.01 -27.75 -36.27
CA SER A 155 -20.38 -27.79 -34.93
C SER A 155 -21.17 -27.04 -33.86
N LEU A 156 -21.72 -25.86 -34.16
CA LEU A 156 -22.52 -25.07 -33.21
C LEU A 156 -23.85 -25.77 -32.87
N VAL A 157 -24.53 -26.35 -33.87
CA VAL A 157 -25.80 -27.06 -33.68
C VAL A 157 -25.60 -28.36 -32.90
N GLU A 158 -24.62 -29.17 -33.27
CA GLU A 158 -24.30 -30.42 -32.56
C GLU A 158 -24.02 -30.17 -31.08
N GLU A 159 -23.23 -29.15 -30.74
CA GLU A 159 -22.97 -28.81 -29.34
C GLU A 159 -24.22 -28.26 -28.62
N ALA A 160 -25.07 -27.50 -29.32
CA ALA A 160 -26.31 -27.00 -28.74
C ALA A 160 -27.24 -28.14 -28.27
N PHE A 161 -27.31 -29.24 -29.03
CA PHE A 161 -28.01 -30.45 -28.60
C PHE A 161 -27.24 -31.20 -27.52
N ARG A 162 -25.94 -31.48 -27.73
CA ARG A 162 -25.11 -32.28 -26.82
C ARG A 162 -25.10 -31.74 -25.39
N SER A 163 -24.99 -30.41 -25.25
CA SER A 163 -24.93 -29.73 -23.96
C SER A 163 -26.28 -29.13 -23.51
N ASN A 164 -27.36 -29.31 -24.29
CA ASN A 164 -28.67 -28.68 -24.12
C ASN A 164 -28.56 -27.15 -23.86
N ALA A 165 -27.80 -26.48 -24.72
CA ALA A 165 -27.50 -25.06 -24.59
C ALA A 165 -28.58 -24.19 -25.25
N ALA A 166 -28.84 -23.02 -24.68
CA ALA A 166 -29.71 -22.02 -25.30
C ALA A 166 -28.95 -21.07 -26.21
N VAL A 167 -27.68 -20.81 -25.90
CA VAL A 167 -26.77 -20.01 -26.72
C VAL A 167 -25.43 -20.72 -26.84
N VAL A 168 -24.96 -20.87 -28.08
CA VAL A 168 -23.63 -21.40 -28.43
C VAL A 168 -22.92 -20.38 -29.31
N GLY A 169 -21.66 -20.08 -29.01
CA GLY A 169 -20.82 -19.22 -29.85
C GLY A 169 -19.51 -19.92 -30.24
N PRO A 170 -18.90 -19.55 -31.38
CA PRO A 170 -17.62 -20.10 -31.83
C PRO A 170 -16.41 -19.49 -31.09
N LYS A 171 -15.24 -20.11 -31.29
CA LYS A 171 -13.93 -19.47 -31.07
C LYS A 171 -13.74 -18.38 -32.15
N LEU A 172 -13.55 -17.13 -31.72
CA LEU A 172 -13.29 -15.99 -32.60
C LEU A 172 -11.79 -15.71 -32.68
N VAL A 173 -11.29 -15.51 -33.92
CA VAL A 173 -9.88 -15.20 -34.22
C VAL A 173 -9.77 -13.92 -35.05
N GLU A 174 -8.60 -13.29 -35.04
CA GLU A 174 -8.36 -12.05 -35.78
C GLU A 174 -8.52 -12.25 -37.30
N TRP A 175 -9.16 -11.28 -37.97
CA TRP A 175 -9.48 -11.35 -39.40
C TRP A 175 -8.26 -11.62 -40.30
N ASP A 176 -7.21 -10.82 -40.10
CA ASP A 176 -5.98 -10.82 -40.89
C ASP A 176 -4.90 -11.76 -40.30
N SER A 177 -5.19 -12.45 -39.19
CA SER A 177 -4.24 -13.33 -38.48
C SER A 177 -4.98 -14.45 -37.73
N PRO A 178 -5.45 -15.51 -38.43
CA PRO A 178 -6.33 -16.53 -37.85
C PRO A 178 -5.68 -17.38 -36.74
N THR A 179 -4.36 -17.29 -36.57
CA THR A 179 -3.62 -17.92 -35.46
C THR A 179 -3.62 -17.08 -34.17
N VAL A 180 -4.28 -15.93 -34.15
CA VAL A 180 -4.40 -15.03 -32.99
C VAL A 180 -5.84 -15.07 -32.49
N LEU A 181 -5.99 -15.46 -31.22
CA LEU A 181 -7.30 -15.54 -30.57
C LEU A 181 -7.82 -14.14 -30.28
N GLN A 182 -9.09 -13.92 -30.59
CA GLN A 182 -9.80 -12.67 -30.28
C GLN A 182 -10.75 -12.84 -29.10
N HIS A 183 -11.60 -13.89 -29.14
CA HIS A 183 -12.55 -14.20 -28.07
C HIS A 183 -12.80 -15.71 -28.00
N VAL A 184 -12.83 -16.30 -26.80
CA VAL A 184 -13.32 -17.67 -26.57
C VAL A 184 -14.39 -17.67 -25.47
N GLY A 185 -15.35 -16.75 -25.59
CA GLY A 185 -16.33 -16.45 -24.55
C GLY A 185 -15.83 -15.45 -23.51
N LEU A 186 -16.78 -14.78 -22.86
CA LEU A 186 -16.57 -13.65 -21.95
C LEU A 186 -17.09 -13.96 -20.55
N ASP A 187 -16.21 -13.93 -19.56
CA ASP A 187 -16.58 -13.94 -18.15
C ASP A 187 -17.16 -12.58 -17.72
N ALA A 188 -17.93 -12.55 -16.63
CA ALA A 188 -18.34 -11.31 -15.98
C ALA A 188 -17.98 -11.30 -14.49
N ASP A 189 -17.49 -10.16 -13.99
CA ASP A 189 -17.46 -9.93 -12.55
C ASP A 189 -18.84 -9.54 -11.99
N ARG A 190 -18.97 -9.53 -10.66
CA ARG A 190 -20.22 -9.14 -9.96
C ARG A 190 -20.67 -7.69 -10.17
N THR A 191 -19.94 -6.89 -10.96
CA THR A 191 -20.34 -5.56 -11.44
C THR A 191 -20.68 -5.57 -12.93
N GLY A 192 -20.88 -6.74 -13.52
CA GLY A 192 -21.18 -6.95 -14.93
C GLY A 192 -20.05 -6.50 -15.85
N ARG A 193 -18.81 -6.33 -15.35
CA ARG A 193 -17.69 -5.99 -16.23
C ARG A 193 -17.24 -7.27 -16.92
N LEU A 194 -17.40 -7.29 -18.25
CA LEU A 194 -16.93 -8.38 -19.08
C LEU A 194 -15.39 -8.45 -19.07
N VAL A 195 -14.90 -9.68 -19.12
CA VAL A 195 -13.50 -10.06 -19.12
C VAL A 195 -13.33 -11.16 -20.15
N ASP A 196 -12.41 -10.96 -21.09
CA ASP A 196 -11.96 -12.06 -21.92
C ASP A 196 -11.09 -13.03 -21.11
N VAL A 197 -11.25 -14.31 -21.44
CA VAL A 197 -10.40 -15.39 -20.97
C VAL A 197 -9.07 -15.39 -21.71
N VAL A 198 -9.07 -14.92 -22.96
CA VAL A 198 -7.91 -14.74 -23.84
C VAL A 198 -7.15 -13.45 -23.48
N ASP A 199 -5.82 -13.51 -23.50
CA ASP A 199 -4.96 -12.33 -23.34
C ASP A 199 -4.69 -11.64 -24.71
N PRO A 200 -4.58 -10.29 -24.78
CA PRO A 200 -4.43 -9.60 -26.06
C PRO A 200 -3.18 -10.03 -26.86
N GLY A 201 -3.40 -10.53 -28.08
CA GLY A 201 -2.33 -11.06 -28.93
C GLY A 201 -1.91 -12.51 -28.63
N GLU A 202 -2.66 -13.22 -27.77
CA GLU A 202 -2.48 -14.64 -27.51
C GLU A 202 -2.69 -15.47 -28.78
N ARG A 203 -1.76 -16.40 -29.03
CA ARG A 203 -1.84 -17.29 -30.19
C ARG A 203 -2.64 -18.53 -29.87
N ASP A 204 -3.38 -19.03 -30.86
CA ASP A 204 -4.04 -20.32 -30.79
C ASP A 204 -2.99 -21.45 -30.83
N GLN A 205 -2.92 -22.20 -29.74
CA GLN A 205 -2.09 -23.38 -29.50
C GLN A 205 -2.97 -24.49 -28.90
N GLU A 206 -4.26 -24.52 -29.23
CA GLU A 206 -5.28 -25.47 -28.74
C GLU A 206 -5.57 -25.38 -27.22
N GLN A 207 -4.99 -24.40 -26.52
CA GLN A 207 -5.09 -24.22 -25.06
C GLN A 207 -6.49 -23.84 -24.55
N HIS A 208 -7.41 -23.51 -25.46
CA HIS A 208 -8.80 -23.16 -25.17
C HIS A 208 -9.81 -24.03 -25.91
N ASP A 209 -9.41 -25.22 -26.39
CA ASP A 209 -10.26 -26.04 -27.27
C ASP A 209 -11.28 -26.92 -26.55
N ALA A 210 -11.29 -26.86 -25.21
CA ALA A 210 -12.35 -27.46 -24.39
C ALA A 210 -13.64 -26.63 -24.41
N VAL A 211 -14.77 -27.27 -24.73
CA VAL A 211 -16.11 -26.71 -24.58
C VAL A 211 -16.34 -26.30 -23.12
N ARG A 212 -16.83 -25.07 -22.90
CA ARG A 212 -17.06 -24.52 -21.56
C ARG A 212 -18.27 -23.60 -21.49
N ASP A 213 -18.96 -23.61 -20.37
CA ASP A 213 -19.92 -22.57 -20.02
C ASP A 213 -19.20 -21.21 -19.90
N THR A 214 -19.89 -20.13 -20.28
CA THR A 214 -19.37 -18.75 -20.23
C THR A 214 -20.47 -17.79 -19.78
N PHE A 215 -20.12 -16.68 -19.14
CA PHE A 215 -21.15 -15.73 -18.69
C PHE A 215 -21.83 -15.04 -19.86
N ALA A 216 -21.06 -14.62 -20.86
CA ALA A 216 -21.53 -14.06 -22.11
C ALA A 216 -20.70 -14.53 -23.32
N LEU A 217 -21.20 -14.24 -24.51
CA LEU A 217 -20.56 -14.47 -25.80
C LEU A 217 -20.66 -13.18 -26.63
N PRO A 218 -19.66 -12.85 -27.45
CA PRO A 218 -19.70 -11.66 -28.32
C PRO A 218 -20.90 -11.69 -29.26
N SER A 219 -21.58 -10.56 -29.48
CA SER A 219 -22.74 -10.48 -30.38
C SER A 219 -22.43 -10.78 -31.85
N ALA A 220 -21.14 -10.80 -32.21
CA ALA A 220 -20.63 -11.05 -33.56
C ALA A 220 -21.13 -12.37 -34.18
N CYS A 221 -21.18 -13.44 -33.39
CA CYS A 221 -21.70 -14.74 -33.83
C CYS A 221 -22.34 -15.51 -32.66
N LEU A 222 -23.66 -15.68 -32.72
CA LEU A 222 -24.43 -16.39 -31.69
C LEU A 222 -25.45 -17.34 -32.33
N LEU A 223 -25.29 -18.65 -32.13
CA LEU A 223 -26.37 -19.61 -32.36
C LEU A 223 -27.29 -19.61 -31.13
N VAL A 224 -28.56 -19.30 -31.32
CA VAL A 224 -29.57 -19.22 -30.26
C VAL A 224 -30.77 -20.10 -30.59
N ARG A 225 -31.28 -20.87 -29.63
CA ARG A 225 -32.55 -21.60 -29.81
C ARG A 225 -33.71 -20.61 -30.04
N ASN A 226 -34.52 -20.88 -31.07
CA ASN A 226 -35.63 -20.01 -31.49
C ASN A 226 -36.67 -19.81 -30.36
N ASP A 227 -37.03 -20.89 -29.65
CA ASP A 227 -37.93 -20.86 -28.48
C ASP A 227 -37.44 -19.91 -27.36
N ILE A 228 -36.16 -19.98 -26.99
CA ILE A 228 -35.57 -19.10 -25.97
C ILE A 228 -35.46 -17.66 -26.46
N PHE A 229 -35.03 -17.44 -27.71
CA PHE A 229 -34.93 -16.09 -28.28
C PHE A 229 -36.30 -15.39 -28.29
N ARG A 230 -37.37 -16.09 -28.71
CA ARG A 230 -38.74 -15.59 -28.66
C ARG A 230 -39.28 -15.41 -27.24
N THR A 231 -38.99 -16.35 -26.32
CA THR A 231 -39.38 -16.23 -24.91
C THR A 231 -38.80 -14.95 -24.29
N LEU A 232 -37.57 -14.59 -24.65
CA LEU A 232 -36.95 -13.32 -24.24
C LEU A 232 -37.38 -12.11 -25.08
N GLY A 233 -38.10 -12.28 -26.20
CA GLY A 233 -38.34 -11.18 -27.15
C GLY A 233 -37.05 -10.59 -27.71
N GLY A 234 -36.00 -11.41 -27.82
CA GLY A 234 -34.67 -11.05 -28.32
C GLY A 234 -33.90 -10.06 -27.45
N PHE A 235 -33.04 -9.27 -28.09
CA PHE A 235 -32.23 -8.23 -27.47
C PHE A 235 -33.09 -7.07 -26.97
N SER A 236 -32.69 -6.41 -25.88
CA SER A 236 -33.43 -5.27 -25.36
C SER A 236 -33.23 -3.99 -26.19
N PRO A 237 -34.31 -3.34 -26.69
CA PRO A 237 -34.21 -2.06 -27.40
C PRO A 237 -33.63 -0.90 -26.57
N SER A 238 -33.52 -1.07 -25.24
CA SER A 238 -32.92 -0.08 -24.34
C SER A 238 -31.38 -0.14 -24.25
N ILE A 239 -30.76 -1.11 -24.93
CA ILE A 239 -29.31 -1.22 -25.16
C ILE A 239 -29.09 -1.43 -26.68
N PRO A 240 -29.03 -0.35 -27.46
CA PRO A 240 -28.85 -0.46 -28.92
C PRO A 240 -27.41 -0.83 -29.32
N PHE A 241 -26.41 -0.46 -28.50
CA PHE A 241 -24.99 -0.67 -28.75
C PHE A 241 -24.20 -0.85 -27.45
N PHE A 242 -23.11 -1.63 -27.51
CA PHE A 242 -22.11 -1.81 -26.45
C PHE A 242 -22.70 -2.25 -25.09
N GLY A 243 -23.27 -3.45 -25.05
CA GLY A 243 -23.79 -4.11 -23.84
C GLY A 243 -24.89 -5.14 -24.10
N GLU A 244 -25.28 -5.34 -25.35
CA GLU A 244 -26.30 -6.28 -25.84
C GLU A 244 -25.96 -7.72 -25.46
N GLU A 245 -24.70 -8.12 -25.61
CA GLU A 245 -24.13 -9.41 -25.24
C GLU A 245 -24.26 -9.71 -23.74
N LEU A 246 -23.87 -8.76 -22.86
CA LEU A 246 -23.99 -8.89 -21.41
C LEU A 246 -25.45 -9.04 -21.01
N GLU A 247 -26.35 -8.21 -21.56
CA GLU A 247 -27.74 -8.21 -21.12
C GLU A 247 -28.53 -9.42 -21.63
N PHE A 248 -28.33 -9.81 -22.89
CA PHE A 248 -28.99 -10.96 -23.46
C PHE A 248 -28.56 -12.24 -22.75
N CYS A 249 -27.25 -12.48 -22.61
CA CYS A 249 -26.75 -13.69 -21.94
C CYS A 249 -27.15 -13.74 -20.46
N TRP A 250 -27.14 -12.61 -19.73
CA TRP A 250 -27.64 -12.57 -18.35
C TRP A 250 -29.14 -12.93 -18.27
N ARG A 251 -29.95 -12.52 -19.25
CA ARG A 251 -31.38 -12.89 -19.30
C ARG A 251 -31.60 -14.36 -19.66
N VAL A 252 -30.74 -14.96 -20.48
CA VAL A 252 -30.71 -16.42 -20.71
C VAL A 252 -30.39 -17.16 -19.40
N HIS A 253 -29.38 -16.72 -18.66
CA HIS A 253 -29.06 -17.28 -17.33
C HIS A 253 -30.21 -17.13 -16.33
N LEU A 254 -31.00 -16.05 -16.38
CA LEU A 254 -32.17 -15.86 -15.50
C LEU A 254 -33.31 -16.87 -15.78
N LEU A 255 -33.42 -17.38 -17.01
CA LEU A 255 -34.34 -18.49 -17.35
C LEU A 255 -33.84 -19.86 -16.85
N GLY A 256 -32.59 -19.95 -16.35
CA GLY A 256 -31.93 -21.21 -16.02
C GLY A 256 -31.35 -21.94 -17.23
N ALA A 257 -31.17 -21.24 -18.35
CA ALA A 257 -30.66 -21.82 -19.59
C ALA A 257 -29.15 -21.55 -19.76
N ARG A 258 -28.44 -22.47 -20.41
CA ARG A 258 -26.97 -22.44 -20.54
C ARG A 258 -26.49 -21.59 -21.72
N VAL A 259 -25.34 -20.94 -21.51
CA VAL A 259 -24.57 -20.17 -22.50
C VAL A 259 -23.17 -20.76 -22.51
N LEU A 260 -22.71 -21.25 -23.66
CA LEU A 260 -21.40 -21.91 -23.78
C LEU A 260 -20.66 -21.51 -25.06
N VAL A 261 -19.34 -21.65 -25.05
CA VAL A 261 -18.51 -21.57 -26.26
C VAL A 261 -18.21 -22.98 -26.77
N ASN A 262 -18.33 -23.18 -28.09
CA ASN A 262 -17.79 -24.35 -28.78
C ASN A 262 -16.53 -23.93 -29.55
N PRO A 263 -15.32 -24.24 -29.06
CA PRO A 263 -14.09 -23.89 -29.76
C PRO A 263 -13.85 -24.64 -31.08
N SER A 264 -14.53 -25.78 -31.30
CA SER A 264 -14.43 -26.53 -32.56
C SER A 264 -15.03 -25.74 -33.73
N ALA A 265 -16.06 -24.92 -33.45
CA ALA A 265 -16.55 -23.93 -34.40
C ALA A 265 -15.63 -22.69 -34.36
N VAL A 266 -15.09 -22.29 -35.51
CA VAL A 266 -14.16 -21.15 -35.63
C VAL A 266 -14.73 -20.10 -36.58
N ALA A 267 -14.60 -18.82 -36.20
CA ALA A 267 -14.93 -17.70 -37.09
C ALA A 267 -13.87 -16.60 -37.01
N ARG A 268 -13.52 -16.03 -38.16
CA ARG A 268 -12.71 -14.80 -38.25
C ARG A 268 -13.61 -13.59 -38.04
N HIS A 269 -13.22 -12.65 -37.18
CA HIS A 269 -14.01 -11.45 -36.90
C HIS A 269 -13.14 -10.20 -36.88
N ARG A 270 -13.60 -9.14 -37.57
CA ARG A 270 -12.83 -7.91 -37.77
C ARG A 270 -12.91 -6.94 -36.59
N GLY A 271 -13.98 -6.99 -35.78
CA GLY A 271 -14.12 -6.21 -34.54
C GLY A 271 -14.10 -4.68 -34.73
N ALA A 272 -14.29 -4.18 -35.95
CA ALA A 272 -14.01 -2.79 -36.30
C ALA A 272 -15.18 -1.82 -36.00
N PHE A 273 -16.31 -2.31 -35.50
CA PHE A 273 -17.57 -1.55 -35.37
C PHE A 273 -17.43 -0.22 -34.60
N ALA A 274 -16.73 -0.23 -33.46
CA ALA A 274 -16.50 0.99 -32.67
C ALA A 274 -15.65 2.04 -33.41
N THR A 275 -14.71 1.59 -34.24
CA THR A 275 -13.88 2.46 -35.08
C THR A 275 -14.66 2.97 -36.30
N ARG A 276 -15.52 2.13 -36.91
CA ARG A 276 -16.42 2.50 -38.02
C ARG A 276 -17.36 3.65 -37.63
N MET A 277 -18.03 3.56 -36.48
CA MET A 277 -19.01 4.58 -36.05
C MET A 277 -18.41 5.88 -35.46
N LEU A 278 -17.09 5.99 -35.29
CA LEU A 278 -16.40 7.18 -34.74
C LEU A 278 -16.93 7.74 -33.40
N LEU A 279 -17.72 6.95 -32.65
CA LEU A 279 -18.42 7.38 -31.44
C LEU A 279 -17.45 7.82 -30.33
N PRO A 280 -17.31 9.13 -30.01
CA PRO A 280 -16.30 9.61 -29.06
C PRO A 280 -16.54 9.18 -27.60
N THR A 281 -17.69 8.55 -27.37
CA THR A 281 -18.31 8.19 -26.10
C THR A 281 -18.63 6.69 -25.97
N ALA A 282 -18.15 5.82 -26.87
CA ALA A 282 -18.43 4.38 -26.83
C ALA A 282 -18.18 3.75 -25.43
N ASP A 283 -17.02 4.01 -24.82
CA ASP A 283 -16.69 3.60 -23.44
C ASP A 283 -17.75 4.04 -22.41
N ALA A 284 -18.30 5.25 -22.56
CA ALA A 284 -19.25 5.85 -21.64
C ALA A 284 -20.67 5.28 -21.83
N LEU A 285 -21.03 4.96 -23.07
CA LEU A 285 -22.26 4.24 -23.38
C LEU A 285 -22.18 2.82 -22.81
N ALA A 286 -21.07 2.11 -23.05
CA ALA A 286 -20.81 0.78 -22.51
C ALA A 286 -20.86 0.74 -20.98
N ALA A 287 -20.19 1.68 -20.30
CA ALA A 287 -20.23 1.76 -18.85
C ALA A 287 -21.64 2.02 -18.29
N ARG A 288 -22.44 2.88 -18.95
CA ARG A 288 -23.83 3.18 -18.56
C ARG A 288 -24.76 1.98 -18.81
N HIS A 289 -24.63 1.32 -19.95
CA HIS A 289 -25.39 0.11 -20.30
C HIS A 289 -25.07 -1.06 -19.38
N ARG A 290 -23.80 -1.25 -19.00
CA ARG A 290 -23.39 -2.20 -17.96
C ARG A 290 -24.09 -1.93 -16.63
N VAL A 291 -24.01 -0.70 -16.12
CA VAL A 291 -24.65 -0.33 -14.83
C VAL A 291 -26.16 -0.57 -14.87
N ARG A 292 -26.84 -0.16 -15.96
CA ARG A 292 -28.27 -0.44 -16.17
C ARG A 292 -28.56 -1.95 -16.18
N THR A 293 -27.80 -2.73 -16.93
CA THR A 293 -27.96 -4.19 -17.04
C THR A 293 -27.85 -4.88 -15.70
N VAL A 294 -26.76 -4.59 -14.96
CA VAL A 294 -26.52 -5.12 -13.62
C VAL A 294 -27.68 -4.78 -12.69
N LEU A 295 -28.07 -3.51 -12.61
CA LEU A 295 -29.13 -3.05 -11.70
C LEU A 295 -30.54 -3.49 -12.13
N SER A 296 -30.73 -3.97 -13.37
CA SER A 296 -31.97 -4.61 -13.78
C SER A 296 -31.97 -6.15 -13.61
N CYS A 297 -30.81 -6.80 -13.69
CA CYS A 297 -30.70 -8.26 -13.66
C CYS A 297 -30.38 -8.86 -12.27
N VAL A 298 -29.81 -8.10 -11.32
CA VAL A 298 -29.62 -8.58 -9.94
C VAL A 298 -30.94 -8.59 -9.14
N SER A 299 -31.06 -9.44 -8.13
CA SER A 299 -32.25 -9.42 -7.24
C SER A 299 -32.36 -8.14 -6.43
N LEU A 300 -33.59 -7.78 -6.02
CA LEU A 300 -33.86 -6.54 -5.26
C LEU A 300 -33.01 -6.46 -3.99
N VAL A 301 -32.89 -7.57 -3.25
CA VAL A 301 -32.08 -7.70 -2.03
C VAL A 301 -30.59 -7.42 -2.28
N GLN A 302 -30.08 -7.73 -3.47
CA GLN A 302 -28.67 -7.49 -3.84
C GLN A 302 -28.41 -6.05 -4.33
N VAL A 303 -29.43 -5.27 -4.70
CA VAL A 303 -29.25 -3.93 -5.27
C VAL A 303 -28.39 -3.01 -4.38
N PRO A 304 -28.65 -2.86 -3.06
CA PRO A 304 -27.85 -1.95 -2.22
C PRO A 304 -26.37 -2.37 -2.17
N LEU A 305 -26.11 -3.66 -2.00
CA LEU A 305 -24.75 -4.21 -1.97
C LEU A 305 -24.00 -4.03 -3.30
N VAL A 306 -24.71 -4.19 -4.43
CA VAL A 306 -24.14 -4.03 -5.77
C VAL A 306 -23.91 -2.56 -6.11
N VAL A 307 -24.77 -1.63 -5.67
CA VAL A 307 -24.55 -0.18 -5.80
C VAL A 307 -23.33 0.25 -4.97
N VAL A 308 -23.20 -0.21 -3.72
CA VAL A 308 -22.02 0.04 -2.90
C VAL A 308 -20.75 -0.54 -3.56
N ARG A 309 -20.81 -1.77 -4.08
CA ARG A 309 -19.68 -2.38 -4.81
C ARG A 309 -19.30 -1.59 -6.05
N LEU A 310 -20.28 -1.16 -6.85
CA LEU A 310 -20.07 -0.31 -8.03
C LEU A 310 -19.42 1.03 -7.65
N LEU A 311 -19.85 1.66 -6.56
CA LEU A 311 -19.27 2.92 -6.07
C LEU A 311 -17.84 2.72 -5.58
N VAL A 312 -17.60 1.77 -4.67
CA VAL A 312 -16.27 1.46 -4.12
C VAL A 312 -15.30 1.07 -5.23
N GLN A 313 -15.74 0.23 -6.18
CA GLN A 313 -14.94 -0.12 -7.35
C GLN A 313 -14.67 1.12 -8.22
N SER A 314 -15.66 1.97 -8.50
CA SER A 314 -15.44 3.19 -9.31
C SER A 314 -14.49 4.19 -8.65
N VAL A 315 -14.51 4.29 -7.32
CA VAL A 315 -13.57 5.14 -6.56
C VAL A 315 -12.17 4.53 -6.57
N ALA A 316 -12.05 3.23 -6.33
CA ALA A 316 -10.77 2.51 -6.44
C ALA A 316 -10.21 2.58 -7.87
N GLU A 317 -11.07 2.50 -8.89
CA GLU A 317 -10.75 2.70 -10.30
C GLU A 317 -10.19 4.08 -10.55
N VAL A 318 -10.76 5.14 -9.97
CA VAL A 318 -10.22 6.51 -10.10
C VAL A 318 -8.86 6.60 -9.41
N ILE A 319 -8.71 6.08 -8.19
CA ILE A 319 -7.43 6.10 -7.45
C ILE A 319 -6.33 5.35 -8.22
N ILE A 320 -6.58 4.10 -8.64
CA ILE A 320 -5.62 3.28 -9.43
C ILE A 320 -5.43 3.89 -10.83
N GLY A 321 -6.48 4.48 -11.40
CA GLY A 321 -6.50 5.18 -12.68
C GLY A 321 -5.58 6.40 -12.70
N MET A 322 -5.49 7.15 -11.60
CA MET A 322 -4.53 8.25 -11.44
C MET A 322 -3.08 7.74 -11.52
N PHE A 323 -2.77 6.57 -10.94
CA PHE A 323 -1.43 5.97 -10.96
C PHE A 323 -1.12 5.13 -12.22
N SER A 324 -2.09 4.89 -13.09
CA SER A 324 -1.93 4.15 -14.36
C SER A 324 -2.17 5.05 -15.58
N SER A 325 -2.13 4.50 -16.80
CA SER A 325 -2.42 5.23 -18.05
C SER A 325 -3.92 5.45 -18.29
N ASN A 326 -4.79 4.78 -17.53
CA ASN A 326 -6.18 4.54 -17.91
C ASN A 326 -7.19 5.47 -17.20
N ALA A 327 -6.74 6.63 -16.69
CA ALA A 327 -7.54 7.58 -15.91
C ALA A 327 -8.90 7.96 -16.57
N ARG A 328 -8.96 8.04 -17.92
CA ARG A 328 -10.21 8.30 -18.66
C ARG A 328 -11.26 7.22 -18.44
N SER A 329 -10.86 5.94 -18.47
CA SER A 329 -11.77 4.79 -18.28
C SER A 329 -12.36 4.77 -16.87
N ALA A 330 -11.55 5.11 -15.87
CA ALA A 330 -11.99 5.21 -14.48
C ALA A 330 -13.02 6.33 -14.25
N VAL A 331 -12.79 7.52 -14.80
CA VAL A 331 -13.77 8.64 -14.72
C VAL A 331 -15.07 8.28 -15.44
N VAL A 332 -15.00 7.52 -16.54
CA VAL A 332 -16.16 6.98 -17.25
C VAL A 332 -16.95 6.00 -16.36
N GLY A 333 -16.28 5.08 -15.66
CA GLY A 333 -16.91 4.19 -14.68
C GLY A 333 -17.67 4.94 -13.59
N LEU A 334 -17.02 5.93 -12.96
CA LEU A 334 -17.63 6.77 -11.92
C LEU A 334 -18.85 7.56 -12.45
N ARG A 335 -18.77 8.12 -13.66
CA ARG A 335 -19.91 8.82 -14.29
C ARG A 335 -21.11 7.90 -14.55
N ALA A 336 -20.87 6.64 -14.92
CA ALA A 336 -21.95 5.67 -15.11
C ALA A 336 -22.65 5.32 -13.78
N VAL A 337 -21.93 5.24 -12.66
CA VAL A 337 -22.52 5.06 -11.32
C VAL A 337 -23.25 6.33 -10.85
N ALA A 338 -22.68 7.51 -11.10
CA ALA A 338 -23.34 8.79 -10.79
C ALA A 338 -24.65 9.01 -11.59
N ALA A 339 -24.83 8.33 -12.74
CA ALA A 339 -26.05 8.39 -13.54
C ALA A 339 -27.21 7.52 -13.02
N ILE A 340 -27.00 6.68 -11.99
CA ILE A 340 -28.04 5.78 -11.44
C ILE A 340 -29.35 6.52 -11.06
N PRO A 341 -29.34 7.69 -10.38
CA PRO A 341 -30.58 8.39 -10.05
C PRO A 341 -31.36 8.86 -11.28
N VAL A 342 -30.66 9.27 -12.34
CA VAL A 342 -31.25 9.71 -13.62
C VAL A 342 -31.82 8.52 -14.39
N ASP A 343 -31.14 7.37 -14.34
CA ASP A 343 -31.53 6.15 -15.04
C ASP A 343 -32.55 5.29 -14.26
N LEU A 344 -32.93 5.69 -13.04
CA LEU A 344 -33.73 4.88 -12.12
C LEU A 344 -35.07 4.42 -12.72
N GLY A 345 -35.77 5.31 -13.44
CA GLY A 345 -37.03 4.98 -14.11
C GLY A 345 -36.86 3.88 -15.17
N ALA A 346 -35.82 3.97 -16.00
CA ALA A 346 -35.50 2.97 -17.01
C ALA A 346 -35.07 1.63 -16.39
N ILE A 347 -34.28 1.68 -15.30
CA ILE A 347 -33.88 0.49 -14.54
C ILE A 347 -35.12 -0.22 -13.96
N VAL A 348 -36.03 0.52 -13.32
CA VAL A 348 -37.26 -0.04 -12.73
C VAL A 348 -38.21 -0.60 -13.79
N ALA A 349 -38.42 0.11 -14.90
CA ALA A 349 -39.23 -0.39 -16.01
C ALA A 349 -38.69 -1.73 -16.55
N ARG A 350 -37.37 -1.84 -16.74
CA ARG A 350 -36.70 -3.06 -17.19
C ARG A 350 -36.72 -4.19 -16.14
N ARG A 351 -36.69 -3.87 -14.84
CA ARG A 351 -36.90 -4.89 -13.79
C ARG A 351 -38.29 -5.51 -13.88
N ARG A 352 -39.32 -4.75 -14.27
CA ARG A 352 -40.68 -5.28 -14.49
C ARG A 352 -40.75 -6.18 -15.73
N THR A 353 -40.07 -5.84 -16.83
CA THR A 353 -40.04 -6.71 -18.02
C THR A 353 -39.19 -7.97 -17.82
N ILE A 354 -38.16 -7.93 -16.97
CA ILE A 354 -37.31 -9.10 -16.67
C ILE A 354 -37.93 -10.03 -15.61
N ALA A 355 -38.79 -9.53 -14.72
CA ALA A 355 -39.35 -10.31 -13.61
C ALA A 355 -40.00 -11.66 -14.02
N PRO A 356 -40.80 -11.76 -15.11
CA PRO A 356 -41.41 -13.04 -15.52
C PRO A 356 -40.40 -14.10 -15.97
N PHE A 357 -39.20 -13.69 -16.39
CA PHE A 357 -38.17 -14.60 -16.89
C PHE A 357 -37.26 -15.18 -15.80
N ARG A 358 -37.36 -14.70 -14.55
CA ARG A 358 -36.51 -15.19 -13.45
C ARG A 358 -37.03 -16.53 -12.92
N ARG A 359 -36.46 -17.62 -13.45
CA ARG A 359 -36.73 -18.99 -12.98
C ARG A 359 -35.70 -19.48 -11.96
N VAL A 360 -34.45 -18.98 -12.01
CA VAL A 360 -33.37 -19.37 -11.08
C VAL A 360 -33.14 -18.36 -9.94
N PRO A 361 -32.73 -18.81 -8.75
CA PRO A 361 -32.31 -17.93 -7.67
C PRO A 361 -30.98 -17.24 -8.00
N SER A 362 -30.82 -16.00 -7.54
CA SER A 362 -29.65 -15.16 -7.87
C SER A 362 -28.29 -15.77 -7.55
N ARG A 363 -28.23 -16.73 -6.61
CA ARG A 363 -27.01 -17.42 -6.21
C ARG A 363 -26.39 -18.25 -7.35
N GLU A 364 -27.20 -18.82 -8.23
CA GLU A 364 -26.74 -19.62 -9.39
C GLU A 364 -26.09 -18.69 -10.42
N VAL A 365 -26.78 -17.61 -10.81
CA VAL A 365 -26.19 -16.59 -11.70
C VAL A 365 -24.96 -15.90 -11.09
N THR A 366 -24.90 -15.76 -9.76
CA THR A 366 -23.71 -15.21 -9.05
C THR A 366 -22.57 -16.25 -8.96
N ALA A 367 -22.85 -17.54 -9.10
CA ALA A 367 -21.82 -18.59 -9.12
C ALA A 367 -21.07 -18.63 -10.46
N LEU A 368 -21.74 -18.26 -11.55
CA LEU A 368 -21.17 -18.04 -12.89
C LEU A 368 -20.35 -16.74 -13.00
N GLN A 369 -20.29 -15.92 -11.94
CA GLN A 369 -19.57 -14.64 -11.94
C GLN A 369 -18.25 -14.71 -11.17
N LEU A 370 -17.23 -14.05 -11.70
CA LEU A 370 -15.92 -13.93 -11.07
C LEU A 370 -16.04 -13.27 -9.69
N ARG A 371 -15.43 -13.91 -8.67
CA ARG A 371 -15.39 -13.38 -7.30
C ARG A 371 -14.54 -12.10 -7.23
N SER A 372 -13.37 -12.14 -7.86
CA SER A 372 -12.44 -11.01 -8.05
C SER A 372 -13.01 -9.95 -8.98
N THR A 373 -12.61 -8.70 -8.81
CA THR A 373 -12.88 -7.65 -9.79
C THR A 373 -12.07 -7.88 -11.06
N ALA A 374 -12.73 -7.71 -12.21
CA ALA A 374 -12.16 -7.87 -13.56
C ALA A 374 -10.80 -7.17 -13.75
N GLN A 375 -10.61 -6.05 -13.05
CA GLN A 375 -9.45 -5.19 -13.18
C GLN A 375 -8.25 -5.60 -12.36
N LEU A 376 -8.40 -6.34 -11.26
CA LEU A 376 -7.22 -6.90 -10.58
C LEU A 376 -6.54 -7.92 -11.51
N ALA A 377 -7.34 -8.72 -12.23
CA ALA A 377 -6.85 -9.58 -13.30
C ALA A 377 -6.25 -8.74 -14.45
N ALA A 378 -6.96 -7.74 -14.99
CA ALA A 378 -6.45 -6.90 -16.09
C ALA A 378 -5.16 -6.12 -15.73
N PHE A 379 -5.02 -5.62 -14.49
CA PHE A 379 -3.82 -4.94 -14.01
C PHE A 379 -2.65 -5.91 -13.80
N ALA A 380 -2.92 -7.10 -13.26
CA ALA A 380 -1.92 -8.16 -13.14
C ALA A 380 -1.42 -8.60 -14.52
N ARG A 381 -2.33 -8.79 -15.48
CA ARG A 381 -2.02 -9.11 -16.89
C ARG A 381 -1.23 -7.99 -17.58
N HIS A 382 -1.67 -6.74 -17.47
CA HIS A 382 -0.92 -5.60 -18.02
C HIS A 382 0.50 -5.52 -17.44
N ARG A 383 0.69 -5.84 -16.15
CA ARG A 383 2.03 -5.96 -15.54
C ARG A 383 2.83 -7.19 -15.99
N ARG A 384 2.20 -8.25 -16.51
CA ARG A 384 2.87 -9.40 -17.15
C ARG A 384 3.25 -9.06 -18.59
N ALA A 385 2.31 -8.57 -19.39
CA ALA A 385 2.55 -8.12 -20.76
C ALA A 385 3.68 -7.05 -20.85
N LEU A 386 3.71 -6.08 -19.93
CA LEU A 386 4.81 -5.10 -19.85
C LEU A 386 6.16 -5.71 -19.46
N ARG A 387 6.18 -6.83 -18.74
CA ARG A 387 7.42 -7.59 -18.45
C ARG A 387 7.82 -8.47 -19.63
N GLU A 388 6.86 -9.05 -20.32
CA GLU A 388 7.08 -9.89 -21.50
C GLU A 388 7.57 -9.08 -22.70
N GLN A 389 7.00 -7.89 -22.97
CA GLN A 389 7.59 -6.94 -23.92
C GLN A 389 9.02 -6.57 -23.54
N GLN A 390 9.30 -6.34 -22.25
CA GLN A 390 10.67 -6.06 -21.75
C GLN A 390 11.63 -7.25 -21.79
N THR A 391 11.16 -8.48 -22.01
CA THR A 391 12.01 -9.67 -22.18
C THR A 391 12.12 -10.14 -23.63
N SER A 392 11.13 -9.86 -24.46
CA SER A 392 11.09 -10.26 -25.88
C SER A 392 11.79 -9.27 -26.81
N GLU A 393 11.87 -7.98 -26.44
CA GLU A 393 12.84 -7.08 -27.05
C GLU A 393 14.23 -7.33 -26.44
N THR A 394 15.10 -8.06 -27.15
CA THR A 394 16.54 -7.93 -26.94
C THR A 394 16.92 -6.46 -27.13
N PRO A 395 17.35 -5.73 -26.09
CA PRO A 395 17.62 -4.32 -26.23
C PRO A 395 18.89 -4.16 -27.05
N SER A 396 18.74 -3.83 -28.34
CA SER A 396 19.84 -3.25 -29.10
C SER A 396 20.27 -1.99 -28.35
N LEU A 397 21.46 -2.02 -27.76
CA LEU A 397 22.01 -0.94 -26.94
C LEU A 397 22.47 0.21 -27.84
N ARG A 398 21.53 0.82 -28.56
CA ARG A 398 21.64 2.22 -28.96
C ARG A 398 21.20 3.04 -27.75
N PRO A 399 22.13 3.63 -26.97
CA PRO A 399 21.73 4.63 -26.00
C PRO A 399 21.02 5.74 -26.77
N VAL A 400 19.75 6.00 -26.45
CA VAL A 400 19.07 7.21 -26.90
C VAL A 400 19.94 8.37 -26.46
N ALA A 401 20.57 9.03 -27.41
CA ALA A 401 21.58 10.05 -27.14
C ALA A 401 20.92 11.23 -26.42
N THR A 402 20.99 11.23 -25.09
CA THR A 402 20.45 12.30 -24.25
C THR A 402 21.26 13.56 -24.51
N SER A 403 20.72 14.45 -25.36
CA SER A 403 21.33 15.70 -25.84
C SER A 403 21.40 16.80 -24.77
N GLY A 404 21.86 16.44 -23.57
CA GLY A 404 21.92 17.29 -22.39
C GLY A 404 23.13 17.05 -21.48
N GLY A 405 24.16 16.33 -21.93
CA GLY A 405 25.29 15.89 -21.10
C GLY A 405 25.90 17.00 -20.24
N ARG A 406 26.44 18.06 -20.86
CA ARG A 406 27.13 19.15 -20.12
C ARG A 406 26.20 19.92 -19.18
N THR A 407 25.01 20.34 -19.61
CA THR A 407 24.11 21.14 -18.78
C THR A 407 23.49 20.34 -17.63
N THR A 408 23.20 19.05 -17.84
CA THR A 408 22.70 18.16 -16.77
C THR A 408 23.78 17.89 -15.73
N VAL A 409 25.02 17.64 -16.16
CA VAL A 409 26.16 17.47 -15.23
C VAL A 409 26.43 18.75 -14.44
N LEU A 410 26.44 19.92 -15.08
CA LEU A 410 26.62 21.21 -14.39
C LEU A 410 25.52 21.49 -13.35
N LEU A 411 24.26 21.23 -13.68
CA LEU A 411 23.15 21.38 -12.74
C LEU A 411 23.20 20.36 -11.59
N ALA A 412 23.74 19.15 -11.82
CA ALA A 412 23.88 18.12 -10.79
C ALA A 412 25.04 18.44 -9.84
N LEU A 413 26.15 18.95 -10.39
CA LEU A 413 27.27 19.50 -9.62
C LEU A 413 26.84 20.74 -8.82
N LEU A 414 25.98 21.59 -9.36
CA LEU A 414 25.40 22.73 -8.65
C LEU A 414 24.51 22.27 -7.48
N LEU A 415 23.63 21.29 -7.68
CA LEU A 415 22.82 20.72 -6.60
C LEU A 415 23.70 20.10 -5.50
N LEU A 416 24.73 19.34 -5.88
CA LEU A 416 25.72 18.78 -4.96
C LEU A 416 26.44 19.88 -4.16
N ALA A 417 26.91 20.94 -4.84
CA ALA A 417 27.58 22.07 -4.20
C ALA A 417 26.66 22.81 -3.23
N LEU A 418 25.39 23.05 -3.60
CA LEU A 418 24.41 23.72 -2.73
C LEU A 418 24.15 22.91 -1.45
N VAL A 419 23.98 21.58 -1.55
CA VAL A 419 23.77 20.72 -0.37
C VAL A 419 25.02 20.69 0.52
N ILE A 420 26.23 20.62 -0.05
CA ILE A 420 27.50 20.65 0.71
C ILE A 420 27.69 22.01 1.40
N ILE A 421 27.48 23.13 0.69
CA ILE A 421 27.64 24.48 1.24
C ILE A 421 26.62 24.74 2.35
N GLY A 422 25.36 24.34 2.14
CA GLY A 422 24.29 24.47 3.14
C GLY A 422 24.48 23.60 4.38
N SER A 423 25.18 22.48 4.24
CA SER A 423 25.44 21.52 5.33
C SER A 423 26.84 21.66 5.96
N ARG A 424 27.65 22.65 5.55
CA ARG A 424 29.08 22.69 5.88
C ARG A 424 29.40 22.65 7.38
N GLN A 425 28.58 23.29 8.23
CA GLN A 425 28.76 23.24 9.68
C GLN A 425 28.28 21.91 10.29
N LEU A 426 27.33 21.21 9.66
CA LEU A 426 26.94 19.86 10.09
C LEU A 426 27.95 18.79 9.67
N ILE A 427 28.72 19.01 8.60
CA ILE A 427 29.74 18.08 8.11
C ILE A 427 31.06 18.23 8.89
N TRP A 428 31.45 19.48 9.19
CA TRP A 428 32.77 19.79 9.76
C TRP A 428 32.73 20.25 11.23
N GLY A 429 31.55 20.61 11.75
CA GLY A 429 31.32 20.94 13.15
C GLY A 429 30.43 19.91 13.84
N GLU A 430 30.04 20.20 15.08
CA GLU A 430 29.12 19.37 15.85
C GLU A 430 27.66 19.67 15.49
N ILE A 431 26.83 18.62 15.49
CA ILE A 431 25.38 18.74 15.36
C ILE A 431 24.81 19.06 16.73
N SER A 432 24.06 20.17 16.80
CA SER A 432 23.40 20.57 18.04
C SER A 432 22.37 19.52 18.46
N PRO A 433 22.38 19.01 19.71
CA PRO A 433 21.43 18.00 20.18
C PRO A 433 20.04 18.60 20.48
N VAL A 434 19.32 18.97 19.41
CA VAL A 434 17.93 19.44 19.37
C VAL A 434 16.98 18.26 19.22
N GLY A 435 15.95 18.14 20.06
CA GLY A 435 14.87 17.16 19.88
C GLY A 435 15.38 15.71 19.74
N GLN A 436 15.22 15.12 18.56
CA GLN A 436 15.73 13.77 18.26
C GLN A 436 17.17 13.77 17.71
N PHE A 437 17.83 14.90 17.44
CA PHE A 437 19.21 14.92 16.94
C PHE A 437 20.25 14.73 18.08
N VAL A 438 19.92 13.91 19.06
CA VAL A 438 20.86 13.42 20.08
C VAL A 438 21.84 12.40 19.50
N ALA A 439 23.03 12.31 20.09
CA ALA A 439 24.05 11.34 19.73
C ALA A 439 23.49 9.90 19.79
N PHE A 440 23.94 9.06 18.86
CA PHE A 440 23.42 7.69 18.76
C PHE A 440 23.82 6.82 19.96
N ALA A 441 25.03 6.99 20.45
CA ALA A 441 25.57 6.49 21.70
C ALA A 441 26.67 7.47 22.16
N ARG A 442 27.18 7.32 23.39
CA ARG A 442 28.39 8.05 23.84
C ARG A 442 29.60 7.60 23.01
N ASP A 443 30.57 8.47 22.75
CA ASP A 443 31.73 8.15 21.89
C ASP A 443 32.65 7.06 22.49
N GLU A 444 32.52 6.77 23.78
CA GLU A 444 33.17 5.64 24.47
C GLU A 444 32.55 4.28 24.14
N VAL A 445 31.28 4.25 23.73
CA VAL A 445 30.52 3.02 23.45
C VAL A 445 30.86 2.53 22.04
N SER A 446 31.53 1.38 21.94
CA SER A 446 31.87 0.79 20.66
C SER A 446 30.69 0.06 20.01
N ALA A 447 30.77 -0.14 18.69
CA ALA A 447 29.80 -0.97 17.97
C ALA A 447 29.69 -2.40 18.53
N ARG A 448 30.76 -2.93 19.16
CA ARG A 448 30.73 -4.26 19.81
C ARG A 448 29.89 -4.24 21.08
N ASP A 449 29.82 -3.12 21.78
CA ASP A 449 29.08 -2.98 23.03
C ASP A 449 27.57 -2.97 22.76
N LEU A 450 27.13 -2.30 21.70
CA LEU A 450 25.75 -2.40 21.23
C LEU A 450 25.37 -3.81 20.77
N VAL A 451 26.30 -4.57 20.14
CA VAL A 451 26.05 -6.00 19.86
C VAL A 451 25.94 -6.81 21.16
N ARG A 452 26.80 -6.55 22.16
CA ARG A 452 26.73 -7.20 23.48
C ARG A 452 25.40 -6.92 24.17
N GLN A 453 24.99 -5.66 24.22
CA GLN A 453 23.71 -5.22 24.79
C GLN A 453 22.51 -5.89 24.11
N TYR A 454 22.47 -5.90 22.78
CA TYR A 454 21.42 -6.55 21.98
C TYR A 454 21.34 -8.08 22.21
N LEU A 455 22.49 -8.73 22.44
CA LEU A 455 22.57 -10.17 22.75
C LEU A 455 22.32 -10.51 24.22
N ALA A 456 22.57 -9.59 25.16
CA ALA A 456 22.35 -9.78 26.60
C ALA A 456 20.87 -9.97 26.94
N GLY A 457 19.96 -9.42 26.13
CA GLY A 457 18.55 -9.32 26.48
C GLY A 457 18.36 -8.39 27.68
N TRP A 458 18.96 -7.20 27.55
CA TRP A 458 18.79 -6.04 28.41
C TRP A 458 18.41 -4.86 27.51
N SER A 459 17.34 -4.16 27.86
CA SER A 459 17.02 -2.86 27.28
C SER A 459 17.45 -1.80 28.28
N ALA A 460 18.17 -0.76 27.85
CA ALA A 460 18.65 0.31 28.75
C ALA A 460 17.79 1.59 28.71
N GLY A 461 16.67 1.60 27.97
CA GLY A 461 15.75 2.75 28.00
C GLY A 461 15.05 2.86 29.35
N GLY A 462 15.02 4.05 29.94
CA GLY A 462 14.42 4.29 31.27
C GLY A 462 15.32 3.79 32.42
N PHE A 463 14.73 3.13 33.42
CA PHE A 463 15.47 2.33 34.43
C PHE A 463 15.97 0.97 33.87
N GLY A 464 16.01 0.82 32.55
CA GLY A 464 16.24 -0.46 31.88
C GLY A 464 15.20 -1.55 32.19
N ALA A 465 15.40 -2.72 31.58
CA ALA A 465 14.60 -3.92 31.83
C ALA A 465 15.24 -5.20 31.20
N PRO A 466 15.06 -6.38 31.81
CA PRO A 466 15.64 -7.65 31.35
C PRO A 466 14.85 -8.33 30.21
N HIS A 467 14.40 -7.55 29.21
CA HIS A 467 13.64 -8.01 28.04
C HIS A 467 14.47 -7.99 26.74
N ALA A 468 13.85 -8.38 25.63
CA ALA A 468 14.46 -8.32 24.31
C ALA A 468 14.73 -6.87 23.89
N SER A 469 15.99 -6.50 23.66
CA SER A 469 16.36 -5.14 23.26
C SER A 469 15.80 -4.81 21.86
N PRO A 470 15.36 -3.55 21.58
CA PRO A 470 14.81 -3.19 20.28
C PRO A 470 15.72 -3.52 19.10
N THR A 471 15.14 -3.97 17.98
CA THR A 471 15.89 -4.33 16.75
C THR A 471 16.68 -3.15 16.16
N ALA A 472 16.28 -1.92 16.49
CA ALA A 472 17.00 -0.69 16.19
C ALA A 472 18.44 -0.68 16.76
N LEU A 473 18.69 -1.27 17.93
CA LEU A 473 20.05 -1.37 18.51
C LEU A 473 20.96 -2.26 17.66
N GLY A 474 20.43 -3.37 17.14
CA GLY A 474 21.17 -4.24 16.21
C GLY A 474 21.51 -3.54 14.89
N ALA A 475 20.58 -2.74 14.34
CA ALA A 475 20.84 -1.90 13.18
C ALA A 475 21.87 -0.79 13.48
N LEU A 476 21.80 -0.18 14.67
CA LEU A 476 22.72 0.85 15.13
C LEU A 476 24.14 0.31 15.33
N ALA A 477 24.29 -0.90 15.85
CA ALA A 477 25.57 -1.59 15.97
C ALA A 477 26.25 -1.78 14.60
N ILE A 478 25.48 -2.16 13.57
CA ILE A 478 25.99 -2.26 12.19
C ILE A 478 26.38 -0.89 11.66
N ALA A 479 25.55 0.14 11.88
CA ALA A 479 25.84 1.50 11.44
C ALA A 479 27.08 2.10 12.12
N GLY A 480 27.27 1.84 13.42
CA GLY A 480 28.47 2.22 14.17
C GLY A 480 29.74 1.49 13.73
N ALA A 481 29.63 0.21 13.36
CA ALA A 481 30.75 -0.53 12.79
C ALA A 481 31.19 0.05 11.44
N LEU A 482 30.24 0.50 10.61
CA LEU A 482 30.52 1.22 9.35
C LEU A 482 31.08 2.63 9.60
N ALA A 483 30.65 3.31 10.67
CA ALA A 483 31.13 4.63 11.07
C ALA A 483 32.45 4.61 11.89
N VAL A 484 33.04 3.43 12.12
CA VAL A 484 34.24 3.23 12.95
C VAL A 484 34.10 3.88 14.34
N GLY A 485 32.91 3.76 14.95
CA GLY A 485 32.60 4.32 16.26
C GLY A 485 32.32 5.83 16.32
N ARG A 486 32.40 6.57 15.20
CA ARG A 486 32.15 8.03 15.20
C ARG A 486 30.65 8.35 15.14
N TRP A 487 29.97 8.33 16.29
CA TRP A 487 28.51 8.49 16.37
C TRP A 487 28.00 9.85 15.92
N SER A 488 28.72 10.93 16.26
CA SER A 488 28.48 12.29 15.76
C SER A 488 28.56 12.37 14.23
N GLY A 489 29.60 11.77 13.64
CA GLY A 489 29.77 11.67 12.19
C GLY A 489 28.69 10.83 11.49
N LEU A 490 28.19 9.78 12.14
CA LEU A 490 27.06 9.00 11.64
C LEU A 490 25.77 9.83 11.63
N LEU A 491 25.52 10.65 12.65
CA LEU A 491 24.37 11.55 12.70
C LEU A 491 24.43 12.59 11.57
N ALA A 492 25.62 13.16 11.30
CA ALA A 492 25.86 14.03 10.16
C ALA A 492 25.63 13.33 8.82
N LEU A 493 26.09 12.09 8.68
CA LEU A 493 25.84 11.29 7.47
C LEU A 493 24.34 11.01 7.27
N VAL A 494 23.57 10.79 8.33
CA VAL A 494 22.11 10.62 8.23
C VAL A 494 21.43 11.94 7.86
N ALA A 495 21.73 13.03 8.58
CA ALA A 495 21.15 14.35 8.34
C ALA A 495 21.41 14.84 6.91
N VAL A 496 22.67 14.84 6.46
CA VAL A 496 23.07 15.34 5.13
C VAL A 496 22.80 14.30 4.03
N GLY A 497 23.00 13.01 4.32
CA GLY A 497 22.72 11.91 3.40
C GLY A 497 21.26 11.85 2.96
N SER A 498 20.32 12.25 3.83
CA SER A 498 18.90 12.32 3.51
C SER A 498 18.61 13.16 2.25
N PHE A 499 19.23 14.32 2.10
CA PHE A 499 19.06 15.20 0.93
C PHE A 499 19.54 14.52 -0.36
N PHE A 500 20.61 13.72 -0.31
CA PHE A 500 21.09 12.95 -1.46
C PHE A 500 20.17 11.77 -1.80
N VAL A 501 19.66 11.05 -0.79
CA VAL A 501 18.70 9.95 -1.04
C VAL A 501 17.39 10.50 -1.59
N ALA A 502 16.89 11.63 -1.07
CA ALA A 502 15.74 12.35 -1.60
C ALA A 502 15.95 12.80 -3.06
N ALA A 503 17.13 13.35 -3.40
CA ALA A 503 17.49 13.71 -4.77
C ALA A 503 17.45 12.50 -5.72
N ILE A 504 18.07 11.39 -5.32
CA ILE A 504 18.16 10.15 -6.12
C ILE A 504 16.78 9.49 -6.26
N GLY A 505 15.98 9.49 -5.20
CA GLY A 505 14.60 8.98 -5.19
C GLY A 505 13.73 9.74 -6.19
N THR A 506 13.70 11.07 -6.10
CA THR A 506 12.92 11.92 -7.01
C THR A 506 13.46 11.88 -8.45
N TRP A 507 14.78 11.78 -8.64
CA TRP A 507 15.40 11.55 -9.96
C TRP A 507 14.96 10.22 -10.60
N ARG A 508 14.84 9.14 -9.81
CA ARG A 508 14.35 7.83 -10.29
C ARG A 508 12.86 7.87 -10.58
N LEU A 509 12.05 8.44 -9.69
CA LEU A 509 10.60 8.54 -9.85
C LEU A 509 10.21 9.37 -11.09
N SER A 510 10.90 10.48 -11.33
CA SER A 510 10.70 11.34 -12.50
C SER A 510 11.21 10.74 -13.81
N GLY A 511 11.77 9.52 -13.81
CA GLY A 511 12.32 8.85 -15.01
C GLY A 511 11.37 8.79 -16.21
N ALA A 512 10.06 8.70 -15.96
CA ALA A 512 9.03 8.68 -16.99
C ALA A 512 8.72 10.05 -17.63
N LEU A 513 9.33 11.15 -17.17
CA LEU A 513 9.27 12.47 -17.81
C LEU A 513 10.28 12.62 -18.97
N GLY A 514 11.15 11.62 -19.18
CA GLY A 514 12.07 11.51 -20.32
C GLY A 514 13.31 12.41 -20.25
N ASP A 515 13.13 13.73 -20.14
CA ASP A 515 14.24 14.70 -20.16
C ASP A 515 14.99 14.72 -18.82
N ALA A 516 16.30 14.45 -18.90
CA ALA A 516 17.24 14.54 -17.79
C ALA A 516 17.23 15.91 -17.08
N ARG A 517 17.04 17.01 -17.83
CA ARG A 517 16.99 18.37 -17.25
C ARG A 517 15.73 18.57 -16.40
N VAL A 518 14.59 18.05 -16.86
CA VAL A 518 13.31 18.10 -16.15
C VAL A 518 13.35 17.26 -14.87
N ARG A 519 13.96 16.07 -14.93
CA ARG A 519 14.19 15.20 -13.77
C ARG A 519 15.07 15.84 -12.71
N LEU A 520 16.08 16.59 -13.15
CA LEU A 520 16.99 17.31 -12.25
C LEU A 520 16.29 18.49 -11.58
N VAL A 521 15.48 19.26 -12.32
CA VAL A 521 14.63 20.32 -11.74
C VAL A 521 13.65 19.75 -10.71
N ALA A 522 13.04 18.59 -10.97
CA ALA A 522 12.19 17.92 -9.98
C ALA A 522 12.98 17.53 -8.71
N ALA A 523 14.18 16.99 -8.86
CA ALA A 523 15.04 16.64 -7.73
C ALA A 523 15.48 17.88 -6.93
N THR A 524 15.95 18.93 -7.59
CA THR A 524 16.36 20.20 -6.96
C THR A 524 15.22 20.84 -6.19
N LEU A 525 14.03 20.98 -6.80
CA LEU A 525 12.86 21.60 -6.15
C LEU A 525 12.34 20.79 -4.94
N TYR A 526 12.49 19.47 -4.98
CA TYR A 526 12.13 18.60 -3.87
C TYR A 526 13.13 18.69 -2.70
N VAL A 527 14.43 18.64 -3.00
CA VAL A 527 15.53 18.83 -2.04
C VAL A 527 15.47 20.22 -1.41
N SER A 528 15.08 21.24 -2.19
CA SER A 528 14.91 22.60 -1.69
C SER A 528 13.57 22.87 -0.99
N SER A 529 12.75 21.84 -0.76
CA SER A 529 11.50 22.02 -0.02
C SER A 529 11.80 22.36 1.45
N PRO A 530 11.04 23.27 2.09
CA PRO A 530 11.22 23.60 3.50
C PRO A 530 11.12 22.40 4.44
N VAL A 531 10.47 21.31 4.02
CA VAL A 531 10.21 20.12 4.85
C VAL A 531 11.52 19.47 5.34
N GLY A 532 12.51 19.31 4.45
CA GLY A 532 13.82 18.75 4.82
C GLY A 532 14.63 19.68 5.72
N ILE A 533 14.58 20.98 5.46
CA ILE A 533 15.25 22.01 6.28
C ILE A 533 14.65 22.04 7.70
N LEU A 534 13.32 22.08 7.80
CA LEU A 534 12.62 22.12 9.08
C LEU A 534 12.84 20.83 9.89
N ALA A 535 12.89 19.67 9.23
CA ALA A 535 13.23 18.40 9.89
C ALA A 535 14.64 18.43 10.51
N VAL A 536 15.64 19.01 9.83
CA VAL A 536 17.00 19.18 10.38
C VAL A 536 17.04 20.24 11.48
N ARG A 537 16.41 21.40 11.25
CA ARG A 537 16.37 22.53 12.19
C ARG A 537 15.76 22.15 13.54
N ASP A 538 14.60 21.50 13.50
CA ASP A 538 13.86 21.06 14.69
C ASP A 538 14.41 19.73 15.24
N GLY A 539 15.45 19.18 14.61
CA GLY A 539 16.13 17.96 15.03
C GLY A 539 15.24 16.72 15.01
N ARG A 540 14.35 16.56 14.03
CA ARG A 540 13.38 15.45 13.97
C ARG A 540 13.83 14.37 12.98
N ARG A 541 14.21 13.19 13.48
CA ARG A 541 14.76 12.08 12.68
C ARG A 541 13.68 11.29 11.97
N ASP A 542 12.54 11.06 12.64
CA ASP A 542 11.32 10.49 12.06
C ASP A 542 10.91 11.23 10.79
N ALA A 543 10.64 12.51 10.95
CA ALA A 543 10.43 13.53 9.94
C ALA A 543 11.41 13.47 8.76
N LEU A 544 12.70 13.27 9.02
CA LEU A 544 13.74 13.20 7.99
C LEU A 544 13.69 11.89 7.18
N ILE A 545 13.57 10.74 7.86
CA ILE A 545 13.40 9.41 7.24
C ILE A 545 12.12 9.42 6.39
N VAL A 546 11.06 9.98 6.96
CA VAL A 546 9.74 10.02 6.39
C VAL A 546 9.66 11.06 5.25
N TRP A 547 10.42 12.16 5.29
CA TRP A 547 10.64 13.05 4.14
C TRP A 547 11.36 12.34 2.99
N VAL A 548 12.43 11.57 3.28
CA VAL A 548 13.13 10.72 2.29
C VAL A 548 12.21 9.66 1.65
N VAL A 549 11.24 9.15 2.42
CA VAL A 549 10.26 8.14 1.98
C VAL A 549 8.97 8.77 1.41
N GLY A 550 8.77 10.08 1.56
CA GLY A 550 7.66 10.85 1.01
C GLY A 550 6.52 11.15 1.99
N ALA A 551 6.74 12.01 3.02
CA ALA A 551 5.78 12.48 4.02
C ALA A 551 6.25 13.73 4.88
N GLY A 552 5.37 14.63 5.41
CA GLY A 552 5.71 15.85 6.25
C GLY A 552 4.58 16.76 6.93
N HIS A 553 4.87 17.82 7.77
CA HIS A 553 4.02 18.64 8.73
C HIS A 553 4.36 18.49 10.27
N PRO A 554 4.37 19.51 11.18
CA PRO A 554 3.23 19.77 12.11
C PRO A 554 3.10 21.21 12.70
N ALA A 555 1.94 21.84 12.53
CA ALA A 555 1.45 23.00 13.26
C ALA A 555 -0.05 22.85 13.55
N THR A 556 -0.45 23.21 14.77
CA THR A 556 -1.81 23.07 15.27
C THR A 556 -2.65 24.31 14.98
N GLY A 557 -3.77 24.11 14.27
CA GLY A 557 -4.92 25.02 14.24
C GLY A 557 -4.75 26.35 13.51
N ALA A 558 -5.10 26.39 12.22
CA ALA A 558 -5.55 27.60 11.50
C ALA A 558 -6.11 27.23 10.11
N SER A 559 -6.13 28.18 9.18
CA SER A 559 -6.85 28.15 7.90
C SER A 559 -6.24 27.21 6.84
N LEU A 560 -6.88 27.08 5.68
CA LEU A 560 -6.34 26.40 4.50
C LEU A 560 -4.94 26.91 4.11
N VAL A 561 -4.64 28.19 4.36
CA VAL A 561 -3.32 28.80 4.09
C VAL A 561 -2.25 28.22 5.02
N ASP A 562 -2.60 27.96 6.27
CA ASP A 562 -1.70 27.42 7.29
C ASP A 562 -1.53 25.89 7.14
N VAL A 563 -2.52 25.24 6.52
CA VAL A 563 -2.37 23.89 5.97
C VAL A 563 -1.33 23.86 4.85
N LEU A 564 -1.50 24.68 3.82
CA LEU A 564 -0.63 24.71 2.66
C LEU A 564 0.80 25.21 2.96
N SER A 565 0.96 26.09 3.96
CA SER A 565 2.28 26.62 4.35
C SER A 565 3.11 25.69 5.24
N HIS A 566 2.54 24.57 5.69
CA HIS A 566 3.18 23.65 6.65
C HIS A 566 3.54 24.27 8.01
N GLY A 567 2.83 25.32 8.44
CA GLY A 567 3.09 25.97 9.73
C GLY A 567 4.20 27.02 9.71
N VAL A 568 4.53 27.57 8.54
CA VAL A 568 5.47 28.71 8.46
C VAL A 568 4.82 29.98 9.01
N ASP A 569 5.27 30.42 10.19
CA ASP A 569 4.75 31.59 10.90
C ASP A 569 5.14 32.95 10.29
N ASN A 570 6.28 33.03 9.59
CA ASN A 570 6.71 34.26 8.94
C ASN A 570 5.77 34.57 7.76
N SER A 571 5.02 35.67 7.84
CA SER A 571 3.97 36.03 6.87
C SER A 571 4.46 36.09 5.42
N VAL A 572 5.70 36.52 5.18
CA VAL A 572 6.32 36.57 3.85
C VAL A 572 6.64 35.15 3.38
N VAL A 573 7.38 34.39 4.19
CA VAL A 573 7.78 33.00 3.85
C VAL A 573 6.54 32.09 3.70
N ARG A 574 5.47 32.34 4.47
CA ARG A 574 4.18 31.64 4.38
C ARG A 574 3.60 31.74 2.97
N TRP A 575 3.55 32.94 2.40
CA TRP A 575 3.08 33.14 1.03
C TRP A 575 4.07 32.58 0.00
N LEU A 576 5.38 32.69 0.21
CA LEU A 576 6.41 32.09 -0.66
C LEU A 576 6.24 30.56 -0.79
N VAL A 577 5.86 29.86 0.30
CA VAL A 577 5.52 28.42 0.25
C VAL A 577 4.20 28.16 -0.46
N VAL A 578 3.18 29.00 -0.27
CA VAL A 578 1.88 28.86 -0.97
C VAL A 578 2.03 29.04 -2.49
N PHE A 579 2.97 29.87 -2.97
CA PHE A 579 3.26 29.99 -4.39
C PHE A 579 3.75 28.68 -5.05
N ALA A 580 4.31 27.74 -4.28
CA ALA A 580 4.73 26.43 -4.81
C ALA A 580 3.56 25.56 -5.35
N TYR A 581 2.30 25.90 -5.01
CA TYR A 581 1.11 25.20 -5.52
C TYR A 581 0.55 25.79 -6.81
N VAL A 582 0.99 26.98 -7.24
CA VAL A 582 0.54 27.58 -8.50
C VAL A 582 0.81 26.66 -9.71
N PRO A 583 1.99 26.02 -9.85
CA PRO A 583 2.22 25.01 -10.88
C PRO A 583 1.26 23.81 -10.81
N VAL A 584 0.87 23.39 -9.61
CA VAL A 584 -0.01 22.22 -9.39
C VAL A 584 -1.39 22.47 -9.96
N VAL A 585 -1.98 23.63 -9.64
CA VAL A 585 -3.30 24.03 -10.14
C VAL A 585 -3.25 24.31 -11.64
N LEU A 586 -2.26 25.08 -12.12
CA LEU A 586 -2.16 25.43 -13.54
C LEU A 586 -1.89 24.22 -14.44
N MET A 587 -1.03 23.28 -14.02
CA MET A 587 -0.77 22.08 -14.83
C MET A 587 -1.95 21.10 -14.80
N ALA A 588 -2.68 20.98 -13.69
CA ALA A 588 -3.89 20.16 -13.64
C ALA A 588 -4.98 20.64 -14.63
N LEU A 589 -5.08 21.96 -14.83
CA LEU A 589 -6.04 22.57 -15.75
C LEU A 589 -5.60 22.57 -17.22
N PHE A 590 -4.29 22.75 -17.52
CA PHE A 590 -3.83 23.10 -18.87
C PHE A 590 -2.76 22.17 -19.51
N ALA A 591 -2.37 21.08 -18.83
CA ALA A 591 -1.40 20.12 -19.38
C ALA A 591 -1.85 19.48 -20.71
N SER A 592 -0.88 19.15 -21.59
CA SER A 592 -1.15 18.53 -22.89
C SER A 592 -1.61 17.07 -22.76
N ARG A 593 -2.27 16.52 -23.78
CA ARG A 593 -2.77 15.12 -23.80
C ARG A 593 -1.69 14.08 -23.43
N ALA A 594 -0.42 14.34 -23.75
CA ALA A 594 0.70 13.47 -23.42
C ALA A 594 1.25 13.64 -21.98
N ARG A 595 0.90 14.73 -21.29
CA ARG A 595 1.43 15.09 -19.95
C ARG A 595 0.34 15.18 -18.86
N SER A 596 -0.94 15.16 -19.24
CA SER A 596 -2.09 15.25 -18.34
C SER A 596 -2.13 14.17 -17.26
N ALA A 597 -1.69 12.94 -17.57
CA ALA A 597 -1.58 11.87 -16.57
C ALA A 597 -0.58 12.21 -15.45
N TRP A 598 0.56 12.81 -15.79
CA TRP A 598 1.55 13.24 -14.79
C TRP A 598 1.11 14.50 -14.04
N ALA A 599 0.43 15.45 -14.71
CA ALA A 599 -0.15 16.62 -14.05
C ALA A 599 -1.24 16.22 -13.03
N LEU A 600 -2.09 15.26 -13.38
CA LEU A 600 -3.10 14.70 -12.49
C LEU A 600 -2.47 13.93 -11.30
N ARG A 601 -1.35 13.25 -11.51
CA ARG A 601 -0.57 12.60 -10.42
C ARG A 601 0.03 13.62 -9.46
N SER A 602 0.65 14.70 -9.96
CA SER A 602 1.15 15.78 -9.10
C SER A 602 0.01 16.47 -8.33
N PHE A 603 -1.16 16.64 -8.95
CA PHE A 603 -2.35 17.17 -8.29
C PHE A 603 -2.88 16.21 -7.21
N ALA A 604 -2.95 14.91 -7.49
CA ALA A 604 -3.35 13.88 -6.52
C ALA A 604 -2.43 13.83 -5.29
N LEU A 605 -1.11 13.87 -5.53
CA LEU A 605 -0.06 13.88 -4.50
C LEU A 605 -0.13 15.12 -3.58
N VAL A 606 -0.77 16.20 -4.02
CA VAL A 606 -1.02 17.39 -3.20
C VAL A 606 -2.40 17.33 -2.54
N VAL A 607 -3.46 17.14 -3.33
CA VAL A 607 -4.85 17.27 -2.85
C VAL A 607 -5.26 16.14 -1.92
N LEU A 608 -4.85 14.89 -2.15
CA LEU A 608 -5.27 13.78 -1.30
C LEU A 608 -4.65 13.88 0.11
N PRO A 609 -3.33 14.15 0.29
CA PRO A 609 -2.76 14.40 1.61
C PRO A 609 -3.31 15.66 2.29
N VAL A 610 -3.55 16.76 1.56
CA VAL A 610 -4.19 17.96 2.10
C VAL A 610 -5.62 17.67 2.59
N ALA A 611 -6.40 16.90 1.84
CA ALA A 611 -7.76 16.52 2.22
C ALA A 611 -7.79 15.56 3.42
N LEU A 612 -6.89 14.57 3.47
CA LEU A 612 -6.72 13.69 4.64
C LEU A 612 -6.36 14.49 5.89
N ARG A 613 -5.42 15.44 5.77
CA ARG A 613 -5.05 16.34 6.86
C ARG A 613 -6.23 17.19 7.35
N LEU A 614 -6.94 17.85 6.44
CA LEU A 614 -8.13 18.65 6.77
C LEU A 614 -9.26 17.82 7.41
N ALA A 615 -9.42 16.55 7.01
CA ALA A 615 -10.41 15.65 7.60
C ALA A 615 -10.03 15.24 9.04
N HIS A 616 -8.75 14.98 9.29
CA HIS A 616 -8.25 14.71 10.64
C HIS A 616 -8.33 15.96 11.55
N GLU A 617 -7.87 17.12 11.07
CA GLU A 617 -7.93 18.40 11.81
C GLU A 617 -9.37 18.83 12.17
N ARG A 618 -10.36 18.44 11.37
CA ARG A 618 -11.79 18.67 11.64
C ARG A 618 -12.47 17.57 12.48
N GLY A 619 -11.71 16.60 12.99
CA GLY A 619 -12.24 15.50 13.81
C GLY A 619 -13.07 14.46 13.04
N VAL A 620 -13.09 14.49 11.70
CA VAL A 620 -13.81 13.53 10.85
C VAL A 620 -13.12 12.15 10.87
N ILE A 621 -11.81 12.12 11.13
CA ILE A 621 -11.01 10.90 11.26
C ILE A 621 -10.35 10.91 12.65
N THR A 622 -10.85 10.07 13.55
CA THR A 622 -10.42 9.96 14.96
C THR A 622 -9.36 8.88 15.23
N MET A 623 -9.00 8.08 14.21
CA MET A 623 -7.92 7.10 14.33
C MET A 623 -6.59 7.82 14.62
N PRO A 624 -5.71 7.25 15.48
CA PRO A 624 -4.33 7.74 15.63
C PRO A 624 -3.61 7.58 14.29
N PHE A 625 -3.55 8.66 13.53
CA PHE A 625 -3.02 8.67 12.17
C PHE A 625 -1.49 8.66 12.19
N VAL A 626 -0.87 8.27 11.07
CA VAL A 626 0.60 8.35 10.92
C VAL A 626 1.04 9.77 11.26
N GLU A 627 2.04 9.88 12.14
CA GLU A 627 2.54 11.14 12.67
C GLU A 627 2.56 12.20 11.57
N PRO A 628 2.00 13.41 11.74
CA PRO A 628 1.69 14.23 10.59
C PRO A 628 2.93 14.74 9.85
N LEU A 629 4.19 14.58 10.32
CA LEU A 629 5.38 14.60 9.40
C LEU A 629 5.37 13.42 8.38
N ALA A 630 4.19 12.80 8.27
CA ALA A 630 3.34 12.03 7.35
C ALA A 630 2.86 12.60 5.97
N LEU A 631 2.57 13.90 5.80
CA LEU A 631 1.75 14.38 4.64
C LEU A 631 2.32 15.48 3.70
N ALA A 632 3.39 16.20 4.05
CA ALA A 632 3.97 17.32 3.33
C ALA A 632 5.03 16.94 2.29
N ALA A 633 5.75 15.84 2.43
CA ALA A 633 6.64 15.44 1.33
C ALA A 633 5.94 14.80 0.10
N PRO A 634 4.77 14.13 0.15
CA PRO A 634 4.03 13.84 -1.08
C PRO A 634 3.46 15.14 -1.67
N ILE A 635 3.05 16.10 -0.82
CA ILE A 635 2.66 17.45 -1.25
C ILE A 635 3.84 18.16 -1.96
N ALA A 636 5.03 18.20 -1.36
CA ALA A 636 6.22 18.81 -1.93
C ALA A 636 6.73 18.08 -3.18
N LEU A 637 6.62 16.75 -3.21
CA LEU A 637 6.93 15.92 -4.38
C LEU A 637 5.94 16.20 -5.52
N GLY A 638 4.65 16.33 -5.22
CA GLY A 638 3.61 16.74 -6.17
C GLY A 638 3.85 18.14 -6.70
N ALA A 639 4.19 19.10 -5.84
CA ALA A 639 4.57 20.46 -6.23
C ALA A 639 5.82 20.48 -7.13
N ALA A 640 6.88 19.77 -6.75
CA ALA A 640 8.12 19.66 -7.53
C ALA A 640 7.88 18.99 -8.90
N LEU A 641 7.06 17.93 -8.96
CA LEU A 641 6.66 17.29 -10.21
C LEU A 641 5.82 18.23 -11.08
N ALA A 642 4.86 18.97 -10.52
CA ALA A 642 4.06 19.93 -11.27
C ALA A 642 4.93 21.07 -11.85
N ALA A 643 5.85 21.62 -11.05
CA ALA A 643 6.80 22.62 -11.49
C ALA A 643 7.74 22.09 -12.59
N ALA A 644 8.22 20.85 -12.47
CA ALA A 644 9.01 20.19 -13.51
C ALA A 644 8.21 19.97 -14.81
N ILE A 645 6.92 19.59 -14.72
CA ILE A 645 6.02 19.47 -15.88
C ILE A 645 5.80 20.84 -16.55
N ALA A 646 5.63 21.90 -15.75
CA ALA A 646 5.54 23.27 -16.27
C ALA A 646 6.84 23.69 -16.98
N PHE A 647 8.00 23.43 -16.38
CA PHE A 647 9.31 23.69 -16.98
C PHE A 647 9.52 22.90 -18.30
N SER A 648 9.09 21.64 -18.36
CA SER A 648 9.10 20.83 -19.60
C SER A 648 8.19 21.41 -20.70
N SER A 649 7.16 22.16 -20.31
CA SER A 649 6.20 22.80 -21.21
C SER A 649 6.71 24.17 -21.68
N PHE A 650 7.42 24.89 -20.82
CA PHE A 650 8.20 26.08 -21.19
C PHE A 650 9.31 25.75 -22.20
N LEU A 651 10.14 24.73 -21.93
CA LEU A 651 11.22 24.33 -22.83
C LEU A 651 10.74 23.90 -24.23
N ALA A 652 9.59 23.24 -24.32
CA ALA A 652 9.00 22.79 -25.58
C ALA A 652 8.36 23.92 -26.41
N GLY A 653 8.05 25.07 -25.81
CA GLY A 653 7.38 26.19 -26.48
C GLY A 653 8.29 27.14 -27.27
N ARG A 654 9.62 27.01 -27.14
CA ARG A 654 10.61 28.00 -27.59
C ARG A 654 10.72 28.26 -29.10
N SER A 655 9.90 27.62 -29.95
CA SER A 655 10.00 27.66 -31.42
C SER A 655 8.69 27.96 -32.15
N ARG A 656 7.62 28.40 -31.46
CA ARG A 656 6.35 28.83 -32.08
C ARG A 656 5.75 30.02 -31.33
N ALA A 657 4.79 30.70 -31.99
CA ALA A 657 4.10 31.88 -31.49
C ALA A 657 3.53 31.71 -30.07
N LEU A 658 3.33 32.85 -29.39
CA LEU A 658 3.10 32.94 -27.96
C LEU A 658 1.70 32.44 -27.56
N GLU A 659 1.55 31.11 -27.43
CA GLU A 659 0.31 30.49 -26.96
C GLU A 659 0.05 30.83 -25.48
N TRP A 660 -1.22 31.03 -25.09
CA TRP A 660 -1.64 31.22 -23.68
C TRP A 660 -1.07 30.20 -22.68
N ARG A 661 -0.76 29.00 -23.17
CA ARG A 661 -0.19 27.89 -22.41
C ARG A 661 1.27 28.14 -21.98
N GLN A 662 2.01 28.92 -22.77
CA GLN A 662 3.37 29.36 -22.47
C GLN A 662 3.39 30.40 -21.35
N LEU A 663 2.38 31.28 -21.28
CA LEU A 663 2.21 32.21 -20.15
C LEU A 663 2.04 31.46 -18.83
N PHE A 664 1.12 30.48 -18.76
CA PHE A 664 0.93 29.65 -17.56
C PHE A 664 2.18 28.86 -17.16
N ALA A 665 2.93 28.32 -18.15
CA ALA A 665 4.20 27.65 -17.88
C ALA A 665 5.25 28.61 -17.32
N THR A 666 5.31 29.85 -17.81
CA THR A 666 6.25 30.89 -17.37
C THR A 666 5.92 31.38 -15.96
N VAL A 667 4.64 31.65 -15.65
CA VAL A 667 4.15 31.98 -14.30
C VAL A 667 4.46 30.85 -13.31
N SER A 668 4.29 29.59 -13.74
CA SER A 668 4.62 28.41 -12.91
C SER A 668 6.12 28.31 -12.60
N VAL A 669 6.99 28.59 -13.57
CA VAL A 669 8.46 28.61 -13.36
C VAL A 669 8.87 29.77 -12.45
N ALA A 670 8.29 30.96 -12.63
CA ALA A 670 8.53 32.10 -11.75
C ALA A 670 8.11 31.80 -10.29
N ALA A 671 6.92 31.21 -10.09
CA ALA A 671 6.44 30.80 -8.78
C ALA A 671 7.36 29.74 -8.12
N ALA A 672 7.89 28.78 -8.89
CA ALA A 672 8.84 27.79 -8.40
C ALA A 672 10.19 28.41 -7.98
N LEU A 673 10.70 29.41 -8.72
CA LEU A 673 11.90 30.17 -8.34
C LEU A 673 11.68 31.00 -7.07
N VAL A 674 10.52 31.64 -6.95
CA VAL A 674 10.12 32.40 -5.75
C VAL A 674 10.08 31.48 -4.51
N SER A 675 9.55 30.26 -4.66
CA SER A 675 9.51 29.27 -3.57
C SER A 675 10.88 28.66 -3.18
N PHE A 676 11.94 28.88 -3.97
CA PHE A 676 13.31 28.46 -3.64
C PHE A 676 14.01 29.44 -2.67
N SER A 677 13.52 30.68 -2.55
CA SER A 677 14.15 31.71 -1.73
C SER A 677 14.38 31.35 -0.24
N PRO A 678 13.50 30.59 0.46
CA PRO A 678 13.76 30.22 1.87
C PRO A 678 14.94 29.25 1.98
N PHE A 679 15.07 28.31 1.03
CA PHE A 679 16.22 27.40 0.96
C PHE A 679 17.51 28.18 0.73
N ALA A 680 17.51 29.16 -0.19
CA ALA A 680 18.68 29.99 -0.46
C ALA A 680 19.16 30.77 0.78
N VAL A 681 18.24 31.27 1.63
CA VAL A 681 18.57 31.92 2.91
C VAL A 681 19.17 30.90 3.89
N SER A 682 18.61 29.70 4.01
CA SER A 682 19.12 28.64 4.89
C SER A 682 20.52 28.13 4.52
N LEU A 683 21.02 28.39 3.31
CA LEU A 683 22.41 28.08 2.94
C LEU A 683 23.43 29.00 3.64
N LEU A 684 23.02 30.19 4.08
CA LEU A 684 23.94 31.22 4.58
C LEU A 684 24.57 30.86 5.93
N ASP A 685 23.82 30.22 6.84
CA ASP A 685 24.34 29.83 8.16
C ASP A 685 25.17 28.52 8.13
N GLY A 686 24.98 27.68 7.11
CA GLY A 686 25.70 26.42 6.92
C GLY A 686 25.30 25.29 7.87
N ARG A 687 24.28 25.51 8.70
CA ARG A 687 23.76 24.60 9.73
C ARG A 687 22.25 24.36 9.57
N TRP A 688 21.68 24.71 8.41
CA TRP A 688 20.23 24.68 8.14
C TRP A 688 19.38 25.39 9.21
N SER A 689 19.89 26.51 9.73
CA SER A 689 19.29 27.29 10.81
C SER A 689 19.09 26.54 12.14
N GLN A 690 19.84 25.46 12.37
CA GLN A 690 19.90 24.77 13.65
C GLN A 690 20.52 25.69 14.73
N PRO A 691 19.98 25.76 15.96
CA PRO A 691 20.47 26.61 17.04
C PRO A 691 21.92 26.26 17.47
N PRO A 692 22.74 27.23 17.90
CA PRO A 692 24.14 27.01 18.28
C PRO A 692 24.33 26.40 19.68
N ALA A 693 23.33 26.46 20.55
CA ALA A 693 23.36 25.92 21.91
C ALA A 693 21.98 25.31 22.23
N THR A 694 21.96 24.24 23.03
CA THR A 694 20.75 23.43 23.28
C THR A 694 20.69 22.91 24.72
N LEU A 695 19.47 22.56 25.16
CA LEU A 695 19.20 22.01 26.49
C LEU A 695 20.10 20.81 26.84
N SER A 696 20.35 19.93 25.87
CA SER A 696 21.14 18.70 26.07
C SER A 696 22.63 18.96 26.33
N GLN A 697 23.16 20.14 25.95
CA GLN A 697 24.52 20.58 26.29
C GLN A 697 24.63 21.20 27.70
N LEU A 698 23.50 21.45 28.37
CA LEU A 698 23.48 21.82 29.79
C LEU A 698 23.46 20.57 30.71
N LEU A 699 22.94 19.44 30.21
CA LEU A 699 22.99 18.16 30.93
C LEU A 699 24.43 17.64 31.09
N THR A 700 25.31 17.91 30.12
CA THR A 700 26.76 17.62 30.21
C THR A 700 27.52 18.50 31.20
N GLN A 701 26.85 19.36 31.99
CA GLN A 701 27.44 20.16 33.06
C GLN A 701 27.06 19.65 34.47
N LEU A 702 26.40 18.49 34.57
CA LEU A 702 26.16 17.82 35.85
C LEU A 702 27.48 17.26 36.42
N PRO A 703 27.63 17.14 37.76
CA PRO A 703 28.90 16.73 38.37
C PRO A 703 29.24 15.24 38.18
N ASP A 704 30.48 14.94 37.76
CA ASP A 704 30.98 13.60 37.45
C ASP A 704 30.89 12.57 38.62
N ASP A 705 30.90 11.28 38.24
CA ASP A 705 30.55 10.08 39.02
C ASP A 705 31.48 9.69 40.18
N SER A 706 32.19 10.66 40.77
CA SER A 706 33.07 10.50 41.94
C SER A 706 32.42 9.85 43.18
N ALA A 707 31.09 9.84 43.26
CA ALA A 707 30.30 9.17 44.31
C ALA A 707 29.63 7.85 43.85
N GLY A 708 29.75 7.50 42.56
CA GLY A 708 29.01 6.43 41.90
C GLY A 708 27.84 6.93 41.05
N ASP A 709 27.51 6.10 40.06
CA ASP A 709 26.55 6.33 38.98
C ASP A 709 25.14 6.62 39.49
N TYR A 710 24.36 7.38 38.71
CA TYR A 710 23.02 7.81 39.10
C TYR A 710 22.05 7.96 37.91
N SER A 711 20.75 7.96 38.21
CA SER A 711 19.69 8.30 37.27
C SER A 711 19.32 9.79 37.32
N VAL A 712 19.02 10.36 36.15
CA VAL A 712 18.49 11.71 35.96
C VAL A 712 17.05 11.62 35.47
N VAL A 713 16.13 12.26 36.20
CA VAL A 713 14.70 12.36 35.80
C VAL A 713 14.45 13.73 35.18
N THR A 714 14.13 13.76 33.89
CA THR A 714 13.67 14.99 33.22
C THR A 714 12.14 15.10 33.33
N LEU A 715 11.61 16.20 33.85
CA LEU A 715 10.19 16.38 34.19
C LEU A 715 9.66 17.70 33.60
N GLY A 716 8.66 17.67 32.70
CA GLY A 716 8.15 18.87 32.03
C GLY A 716 7.08 18.60 30.96
N ASP A 717 6.82 19.55 30.05
CA ASP A 717 5.99 19.30 28.86
C ASP A 717 6.70 18.22 27.99
N PRO A 718 6.01 17.13 27.58
CA PRO A 718 6.62 16.05 26.77
C PRO A 718 7.26 16.53 25.45
N ARG A 719 6.92 17.72 24.96
CA ARG A 719 7.53 18.35 23.77
C ARG A 719 8.91 18.94 24.01
N LEU A 720 9.31 19.14 25.27
CA LEU A 720 10.62 19.69 25.67
C LEU A 720 11.60 18.60 26.15
N LEU A 721 11.14 17.35 26.27
CA LEU A 721 11.96 16.24 26.78
C LEU A 721 12.77 15.61 25.64
N ALA A 722 14.10 15.60 25.80
CA ALA A 722 15.04 14.98 24.84
C ALA A 722 15.14 13.45 24.98
N VAL A 723 14.30 12.84 25.82
CA VAL A 723 14.24 11.42 26.15
C VAL A 723 12.81 10.90 25.98
N TRP A 724 12.64 9.60 25.87
CA TRP A 724 11.32 8.99 25.83
C TRP A 724 10.58 9.25 27.16
N SER A 725 9.33 9.71 27.07
CA SER A 725 8.59 10.22 28.22
C SER A 725 7.21 9.60 28.40
N ARG A 726 6.78 9.54 29.66
CA ARG A 726 5.46 9.09 30.10
C ARG A 726 4.69 10.23 30.75
N PRO A 727 3.37 10.33 30.55
CA PRO A 727 2.55 11.32 31.24
C PRO A 727 2.50 11.02 32.75
N VAL A 728 2.60 12.07 33.58
CA VAL A 728 2.41 11.99 35.04
C VAL A 728 0.91 11.97 35.32
N ALA A 729 0.40 10.87 35.88
CA ALA A 729 -1.04 10.70 36.13
C ALA A 729 -1.65 11.80 37.03
N ALA A 730 -0.87 12.36 37.95
CA ALA A 730 -1.29 13.41 38.87
C ALA A 730 -1.48 14.80 38.21
N MET A 731 -0.94 15.04 37.01
CA MET A 731 -0.95 16.37 36.39
C MET A 731 -1.04 16.29 34.86
N PRO A 732 -2.22 16.55 34.27
CA PRO A 732 -2.40 16.57 32.82
C PRO A 732 -1.44 17.53 32.11
N GLY A 733 -0.72 17.03 31.10
CA GLY A 733 0.27 17.81 30.35
C GLY A 733 1.69 17.76 30.91
N LEU A 734 1.88 17.29 32.15
CA LEU A 734 3.20 16.98 32.70
C LEU A 734 3.62 15.57 32.27
N ALA A 735 4.87 15.40 31.87
CA ALA A 735 5.48 14.13 31.56
C ALA A 735 6.88 14.03 32.19
N TYR A 736 7.35 12.81 32.39
CA TYR A 736 8.71 12.55 32.82
C TYR A 736 9.41 11.55 31.88
N GLY A 737 10.73 11.64 31.82
CA GLY A 737 11.61 10.64 31.22
C GLY A 737 12.83 10.42 32.10
N ILE A 738 13.57 9.36 31.85
CA ILE A 738 14.73 8.94 32.65
C ILE A 738 15.90 8.69 31.70
N ALA A 739 17.08 9.16 32.07
CA ALA A 739 18.36 8.77 31.50
C ALA A 739 19.33 8.41 32.64
N SER A 740 20.38 7.64 32.32
CA SER A 740 21.58 7.54 33.17
C SER A 740 22.32 8.90 33.24
N ASP A 741 23.38 8.97 34.04
CA ASP A 741 24.40 10.03 34.05
C ASP A 741 24.81 10.57 32.64
N GLY A 742 25.33 11.79 32.61
CA GLY A 742 25.86 12.41 31.39
C GLY A 742 24.81 12.81 30.33
N ALA A 743 25.21 12.76 29.05
CA ALA A 743 24.41 13.24 27.93
C ALA A 743 23.34 12.22 27.47
N PRO A 744 22.09 12.64 27.20
CA PRO A 744 21.08 11.75 26.64
C PRO A 744 21.44 11.32 25.21
N THR A 745 21.15 10.07 24.88
CA THR A 745 21.46 9.40 23.61
C THR A 745 20.20 8.90 22.90
N LEU A 746 20.34 8.29 21.72
CA LEU A 746 19.21 7.59 21.09
C LEU A 746 18.64 6.47 21.99
N VAL A 747 19.46 5.84 22.83
CA VAL A 747 19.00 4.74 23.71
C VAL A 747 17.93 5.23 24.68
N ASP A 748 18.09 6.45 25.21
CA ASP A 748 17.15 7.12 26.10
C ASP A 748 15.88 7.60 25.39
N GLN A 749 15.88 7.63 24.05
CA GLN A 749 14.69 7.89 23.21
C GLN A 749 13.94 6.61 22.81
N LEU A 750 14.45 5.42 23.13
CA LEU A 750 13.73 4.17 22.88
C LEU A 750 12.62 3.97 23.92
N PRO A 751 11.43 3.47 23.52
CA PRO A 751 10.37 3.14 24.47
C PRO A 751 10.84 2.12 25.51
N SER A 752 10.62 2.41 26.78
CA SER A 752 10.88 1.48 27.89
C SER A 752 9.62 0.71 28.28
N GLU A 753 9.77 -0.57 28.65
CA GLU A 753 8.68 -1.36 29.22
C GLU A 753 8.28 -0.86 30.63
N ARG A 754 7.09 -1.23 31.08
CA ARG A 754 6.59 -0.84 32.41
C ARG A 754 7.13 -1.81 33.46
N THR A 755 8.00 -1.33 34.33
CA THR A 755 8.57 -2.06 35.47
C THR A 755 8.02 -1.55 36.80
N LEU A 756 8.21 -2.32 37.88
CA LEU A 756 7.87 -1.90 39.24
C LEU A 756 8.61 -0.62 39.66
N MET A 757 9.81 -0.35 39.12
CA MET A 757 10.53 0.91 39.37
C MET A 757 9.85 2.11 38.69
N ASN A 758 9.24 1.92 37.51
CA ASN A 758 8.44 2.99 36.93
C ASN A 758 7.16 3.25 37.75
N ASP A 759 6.51 2.20 38.25
CA ASP A 759 5.33 2.35 39.11
C ASP A 759 5.67 3.05 40.44
N ALA A 760 6.86 2.77 41.00
CA ALA A 760 7.39 3.47 42.16
C ALA A 760 7.73 4.95 41.87
N LEU A 761 8.30 5.25 40.68
CA LEU A 761 8.55 6.62 40.25
C LEU A 761 7.25 7.39 39.97
N ASP A 762 6.25 6.76 39.33
CA ASP A 762 4.92 7.34 39.12
C ASP A 762 4.28 7.75 40.46
N ARG A 763 4.37 6.87 41.46
CA ARG A 763 3.91 7.14 42.84
C ARG A 763 4.69 8.27 43.51
N ALA A 764 6.01 8.25 43.46
CA ALA A 764 6.85 9.30 44.05
C ALA A 764 6.61 10.67 43.41
N LEU A 765 6.49 10.73 42.07
CA LEU A 765 6.13 11.95 41.35
C LEU A 765 4.72 12.41 41.67
N GLN A 766 3.75 11.49 41.82
CA GLN A 766 2.40 11.83 42.29
C GLN A 766 2.45 12.50 43.67
N VAL A 767 3.06 11.86 44.68
CA VAL A 767 3.21 12.41 46.04
C VAL A 767 3.89 13.80 46.03
N THR A 768 4.89 13.98 45.16
CA THR A 768 5.59 15.28 44.99
C THR A 768 4.68 16.35 44.39
N MET A 769 3.91 16.01 43.33
CA MET A 769 3.07 16.98 42.62
C MET A 769 1.76 17.32 43.34
N THR A 770 1.18 16.37 44.10
CA THR A 770 0.00 16.62 44.95
C THR A 770 0.37 17.36 46.24
N GLY A 771 1.62 17.24 46.71
CA GLY A 771 2.07 17.82 47.97
C GLY A 771 1.71 16.97 49.20
N GLU A 772 1.49 15.67 49.01
CA GLU A 772 1.20 14.72 50.11
C GLU A 772 2.37 14.53 51.08
N SER A 773 3.58 14.89 50.68
CA SER A 773 4.79 14.89 51.50
C SER A 773 5.69 16.09 51.17
N LEU A 774 6.49 16.52 52.16
CA LEU A 774 7.60 17.47 52.01
C LEU A 774 8.97 16.78 52.00
N ARG A 775 9.00 15.44 51.88
CA ARG A 775 10.20 14.60 51.86
C ARG A 775 10.10 13.51 50.80
N ALA A 776 9.67 13.88 49.60
CA ALA A 776 9.46 12.95 48.49
C ALA A 776 10.79 12.47 47.85
N GLY A 777 11.91 13.18 48.04
CA GLY A 777 13.24 12.73 47.62
C GLY A 777 13.64 11.37 48.21
N ARG A 778 13.16 11.05 49.43
CA ARG A 778 13.30 9.72 50.05
C ARG A 778 12.64 8.57 49.26
N LEU A 779 11.54 8.83 48.53
CA LEU A 779 10.91 7.83 47.67
C LEU A 779 11.69 7.61 46.36
N LEU A 780 12.42 8.63 45.92
CA LEU A 780 13.27 8.59 44.72
C LEU A 780 14.67 8.02 45.01
N ALA A 781 15.15 8.14 46.24
CA ALA A 781 16.43 7.64 46.72
C ALA A 781 16.73 6.16 46.37
N PRO A 782 15.84 5.18 46.66
CA PRO A 782 16.10 3.78 46.32
C PRO A 782 16.06 3.49 44.81
N LEU A 783 15.59 4.43 43.99
CA LEU A 783 15.57 4.32 42.52
C LEU A 783 16.84 4.88 41.87
N GLY A 784 17.85 5.25 42.65
CA GLY A 784 19.10 5.83 42.13
C GLY A 784 18.95 7.25 41.55
N VAL A 785 17.80 7.91 41.74
CA VAL A 785 17.51 9.22 41.17
C VAL A 785 18.20 10.32 41.98
N ARG A 786 19.27 10.88 41.41
CA ARG A 786 20.05 11.96 42.02
C ARG A 786 19.67 13.35 41.52
N PHE A 787 19.34 13.52 40.25
CA PHE A 787 18.98 14.82 39.70
C PHE A 787 17.60 14.81 39.05
N ILE A 788 16.83 15.88 39.29
CA ILE A 788 15.57 16.18 38.63
C ILE A 788 15.77 17.44 37.80
N VAL A 789 15.51 17.35 36.50
CA VAL A 789 15.75 18.40 35.52
C VAL A 789 14.42 18.86 34.94
N VAL A 790 14.07 20.14 35.14
CA VAL A 790 12.80 20.71 34.67
C VAL A 790 13.06 21.72 33.54
N PRO A 791 12.85 21.35 32.27
CA PRO A 791 12.83 22.31 31.18
C PRO A 791 11.59 23.20 31.28
N LEU A 792 11.85 24.50 31.36
CA LEU A 792 10.84 25.56 31.44
C LEU A 792 10.58 26.19 30.08
N ARG A 793 11.62 26.34 29.26
CA ARG A 793 11.57 26.88 27.91
C ARG A 793 12.65 26.23 27.05
N ASP A 794 12.36 26.09 25.77
CA ASP A 794 13.39 25.91 24.76
C ASP A 794 13.38 27.15 23.85
N GLY A 795 14.42 27.98 23.95
CA GLY A 795 14.59 29.19 23.14
C GLY A 795 14.65 28.93 21.63
N THR A 796 14.77 27.66 21.23
CA THR A 796 14.86 27.21 19.84
C THR A 796 13.48 26.80 19.26
N LEU A 797 12.52 26.45 20.13
CA LEU A 797 11.17 25.93 19.77
C LEU A 797 10.03 26.98 19.79
N HIS A 798 10.30 28.18 19.25
CA HIS A 798 9.36 29.28 18.90
C HIS A 798 9.06 30.36 19.96
N ALA A 799 9.28 31.62 19.56
CA ALA A 799 9.10 32.82 20.38
C ALA A 799 7.64 33.30 20.61
N ARG A 800 6.60 32.54 20.19
CA ARG A 800 5.17 32.93 20.38
C ARG A 800 4.20 31.82 20.79
N ARG A 801 4.65 30.59 21.13
CA ARG A 801 3.83 29.62 21.89
C ARG A 801 3.87 29.85 23.41
N ALA A 802 4.39 31.01 23.84
CA ALA A 802 4.73 31.37 25.20
C ALA A 802 3.57 31.40 26.22
N ALA A 803 2.32 31.13 25.81
CA ALA A 803 1.12 31.26 26.65
C ALA A 803 0.57 29.92 27.20
N VAL A 804 1.13 28.76 26.85
CA VAL A 804 0.59 27.43 27.27
C VAL A 804 1.64 26.53 27.93
N ILE A 805 2.92 26.66 27.57
CA ILE A 805 3.98 25.73 28.00
C ILE A 805 4.57 26.12 29.37
N GLY A 806 4.48 27.40 29.76
CA GLY A 806 5.13 27.92 30.97
C GLY A 806 4.53 27.42 32.29
N ASP A 807 3.21 27.23 32.35
CA ASP A 807 2.51 27.04 33.64
C ASP A 807 2.81 25.67 34.27
N VAL A 808 2.87 24.61 33.47
CA VAL A 808 3.10 23.23 33.94
C VAL A 808 4.53 23.07 34.47
N GLY A 809 5.53 23.57 33.73
CA GLY A 809 6.92 23.54 34.18
C GLY A 809 7.17 24.41 35.42
N ALA A 810 6.57 25.61 35.47
CA ALA A 810 6.65 26.49 36.63
C ALA A 810 6.00 25.86 37.88
N HIS A 811 4.86 25.17 37.73
CA HIS A 811 4.22 24.45 38.82
C HIS A 811 5.09 23.30 39.34
N ALA A 812 5.70 22.50 38.44
CA ALA A 812 6.62 21.44 38.84
C ALA A 812 7.84 21.99 39.60
N VAL A 813 8.42 23.12 39.18
CA VAL A 813 9.49 23.82 39.91
C VAL A 813 9.06 24.29 41.29
N ALA A 814 7.83 24.81 41.44
CA ALA A 814 7.30 25.21 42.74
C ALA A 814 7.17 24.00 43.69
N ARG A 815 6.56 22.91 43.22
CA ARG A 815 6.38 21.68 44.01
C ARG A 815 7.69 21.01 44.42
N LEU A 816 8.71 21.06 43.57
CA LEU A 816 10.06 20.58 43.90
C LEU A 816 10.78 21.49 44.89
N ALA A 817 10.52 22.81 44.86
CA ALA A 817 11.10 23.77 45.80
C ALA A 817 10.46 23.73 47.20
N ASP A 818 9.23 23.24 47.32
CA ASP A 818 8.56 23.02 48.62
C ASP A 818 9.16 21.83 49.43
N GLN A 819 9.94 20.95 48.79
CA GLN A 819 10.49 19.74 49.42
C GLN A 819 11.75 20.05 50.25
N LEU A 820 11.85 19.40 51.42
CA LEU A 820 12.96 19.57 52.35
C LEU A 820 14.21 18.74 52.01
N ASP A 821 14.11 17.83 51.02
CA ASP A 821 15.17 16.92 50.58
C ASP A 821 15.62 17.14 49.13
N PHE A 822 15.10 18.15 48.44
CA PHE A 822 15.66 18.64 47.18
C PHE A 822 16.46 19.95 47.37
N ARG A 823 17.67 19.98 46.81
CA ARG A 823 18.50 21.18 46.72
C ARG A 823 18.50 21.70 45.29
N ARG A 824 18.06 22.93 45.05
CA ARG A 824 18.15 23.55 43.72
C ARG A 824 19.61 23.93 43.42
N VAL A 825 20.22 23.28 42.44
CA VAL A 825 21.64 23.46 42.07
C VAL A 825 21.80 24.40 40.87
N TYR A 826 20.84 24.42 39.95
CA TYR A 826 20.84 25.33 38.79
C TYR A 826 19.47 25.97 38.55
N SER A 827 19.49 27.21 38.05
CA SER A 827 18.28 27.95 37.71
C SER A 827 18.55 28.99 36.63
N SER A 828 17.76 28.94 35.57
CA SER A 828 17.72 29.91 34.47
C SER A 828 16.27 30.16 34.06
N THR A 829 16.03 30.98 33.03
CA THR A 829 14.69 31.13 32.42
C THR A 829 14.21 29.89 31.66
N ASP A 830 15.14 29.00 31.34
CA ASP A 830 14.94 27.92 30.36
C ASP A 830 14.99 26.54 31.03
N LEU A 831 15.72 26.42 32.13
CA LEU A 831 15.97 25.17 32.87
C LEU A 831 16.13 25.40 34.38
N ALA A 832 15.58 24.50 35.18
CA ALA A 832 15.89 24.33 36.60
C ALA A 832 16.42 22.91 36.88
N ILE A 833 17.39 22.78 37.78
CA ILE A 833 17.95 21.48 38.21
C ILE A 833 17.90 21.38 39.73
N PHE A 834 17.35 20.27 40.22
CA PHE A 834 17.29 19.90 41.63
C PHE A 834 18.12 18.64 41.87
N GLU A 835 18.91 18.64 42.94
CA GLU A 835 19.63 17.47 43.45
C GLU A 835 18.86 16.86 44.61
N ASN A 836 18.66 15.55 44.59
CA ASN A 836 18.09 14.76 45.67
C ASN A 836 19.15 14.51 46.74
N MET A 837 19.01 15.19 47.88
CA MET A 837 19.93 15.07 49.01
C MET A 837 19.83 13.72 49.73
N ALA A 838 18.82 12.90 49.41
CA ALA A 838 18.65 11.54 49.94
C ALA A 838 19.14 10.44 48.96
N ALA A 839 19.67 10.78 47.78
CA ALA A 839 19.99 9.81 46.73
C ALA A 839 20.99 8.72 47.16
N LEU A 840 20.72 7.48 46.74
CA LEU A 840 21.67 6.37 46.82
C LEU A 840 22.38 6.18 45.47
N PRO A 841 23.67 5.78 45.44
CA PRO A 841 24.34 5.34 44.21
C PRO A 841 23.68 4.11 43.59
N THR A 842 23.88 3.89 42.29
CA THR A 842 23.29 2.74 41.55
C THR A 842 23.68 1.39 42.13
N VAL A 843 24.91 1.24 42.67
CA VAL A 843 25.36 0.03 43.39
C VAL A 843 25.93 0.40 44.76
N ALA A 844 25.12 0.25 45.80
CA ALA A 844 25.41 0.70 47.16
C ALA A 844 25.46 -0.47 48.17
N VAL A 845 26.43 -0.47 49.08
CA VAL A 845 26.38 -1.30 50.28
C VAL A 845 25.57 -0.54 51.33
N LEU A 846 24.41 -1.07 51.71
CA LEU A 846 23.53 -0.42 52.69
C LEU A 846 24.11 -0.52 54.11
N ASP A 847 23.77 0.46 54.95
CA ASP A 847 23.94 0.32 56.40
C ASP A 847 22.88 -0.61 57.01
N GLU A 848 23.04 -0.97 58.29
CA GLU A 848 22.20 -1.99 58.94
C GLU A 848 20.72 -1.58 59.01
N ARG A 849 20.43 -0.29 59.20
CA ARG A 849 19.06 0.22 59.21
C ARG A 849 18.45 0.19 57.82
N SER A 850 19.12 0.78 56.82
CA SER A 850 18.61 0.80 55.44
C SER A 850 18.45 -0.62 54.88
N ALA A 851 19.31 -1.57 55.28
CA ALA A 851 19.17 -2.99 54.93
C ALA A 851 17.85 -3.60 55.46
N LEU A 852 17.47 -3.32 56.71
CA LEU A 852 16.17 -3.74 57.27
C LEU A 852 14.99 -3.06 56.55
N THR A 853 15.06 -1.74 56.33
CA THR A 853 14.03 -0.98 55.59
C THR A 853 13.85 -1.51 54.17
N SER A 854 14.94 -1.95 53.52
CA SER A 854 14.91 -2.54 52.17
C SER A 854 14.03 -3.79 52.06
N ALA A 855 13.91 -4.58 53.14
CA ALA A 855 13.13 -5.81 53.17
C ALA A 855 11.64 -5.57 53.46
N GLN A 856 11.28 -4.45 54.10
CA GLN A 856 9.90 -4.18 54.54
C GLN A 856 9.00 -3.57 53.45
N ALA A 857 9.58 -2.96 52.41
CA ALA A 857 8.89 -2.49 51.19
C ALA A 857 7.66 -1.56 51.41
N LEU A 858 7.58 -0.88 52.55
CA LEU A 858 6.48 0.03 52.90
C LEU A 858 6.83 1.49 52.60
N GLU A 859 5.97 2.15 51.82
CA GLU A 859 6.11 3.57 51.44
C GLU A 859 6.14 4.52 52.65
N ALA A 860 5.35 4.21 53.68
CA ALA A 860 5.38 4.94 54.95
C ALA A 860 6.73 4.84 55.68
N SER A 861 7.41 3.69 55.62
CA SER A 861 8.75 3.51 56.20
C SER A 861 9.80 4.33 55.45
N LEU A 862 9.72 4.36 54.12
CA LEU A 862 10.59 5.19 53.28
C LEU A 862 10.42 6.69 53.52
N LEU A 863 9.19 7.15 53.79
CA LEU A 863 8.95 8.55 54.16
C LEU A 863 9.44 8.90 55.57
N ALA A 864 9.38 7.95 56.51
CA ALA A 864 9.81 8.15 57.90
C ALA A 864 11.34 8.16 58.06
N GLU A 865 12.05 7.22 57.43
CA GLU A 865 13.50 7.02 57.60
C GLU A 865 14.33 7.68 56.50
N SER A 866 15.57 8.06 56.80
CA SER A 866 16.57 8.45 55.79
C SER A 866 17.43 7.24 55.43
N LEU A 867 17.47 6.87 54.15
CA LEU A 867 18.36 5.81 53.67
C LEU A 867 19.81 6.30 53.60
N THR A 868 20.75 5.41 53.93
CA THR A 868 22.20 5.69 53.96
C THR A 868 23.02 4.52 53.43
N ALA A 869 23.93 4.80 52.50
CA ALA A 869 24.93 3.86 52.02
C ALA A 869 26.21 3.95 52.85
N ARG A 870 26.83 2.80 53.15
CA ARG A 870 28.16 2.70 53.78
C ARG A 870 29.28 2.97 52.77
N SER A 871 29.10 2.51 51.52
CA SER A 871 30.07 2.65 50.43
C SER A 871 29.43 2.28 49.07
N THR A 872 29.89 2.91 48.00
CA THR A 872 29.63 2.47 46.61
C THR A 872 30.46 1.22 46.31
N LEU A 873 29.85 0.16 45.76
CA LEU A 873 30.54 -1.12 45.50
C LEU A 873 31.22 -1.15 44.14
N VAL A 874 30.55 -0.61 43.11
CA VAL A 874 31.02 -0.55 41.73
C VAL A 874 30.69 0.84 41.17
N PRO A 875 31.69 1.68 40.81
CA PRO A 875 31.52 2.79 39.89
C PRO A 875 31.58 2.27 38.44
N GLY A 876 30.80 2.85 37.53
CA GLY A 876 30.71 2.43 36.12
C GLY A 876 30.00 1.08 35.94
N PHE A 877 28.82 0.92 36.54
CA PHE A 877 27.99 -0.26 36.44
C PHE A 877 27.38 -0.42 35.04
N ASP A 878 27.66 -1.54 34.38
CA ASP A 878 27.03 -1.93 33.12
C ASP A 878 26.32 -3.29 33.27
N ALA A 879 24.99 -3.27 33.18
CA ALA A 879 24.11 -4.43 33.28
C ALA A 879 24.42 -5.57 32.27
N THR A 880 25.19 -5.30 31.21
CA THR A 880 25.54 -6.24 30.14
C THR A 880 26.84 -7.01 30.39
N ILE A 881 27.66 -6.59 31.37
CA ILE A 881 28.95 -7.20 31.71
C ILE A 881 28.97 -7.77 33.14
N ALA A 882 30.14 -8.27 33.56
CA ALA A 882 30.42 -8.70 34.92
C ALA A 882 31.07 -7.55 35.70
N ASN A 883 30.35 -7.02 36.67
CA ASN A 883 30.72 -5.86 37.48
C ASN A 883 31.39 -6.34 38.77
N ARG A 884 32.61 -5.88 39.09
CA ARG A 884 33.40 -6.39 40.21
C ARG A 884 33.74 -5.30 41.23
N GLY A 885 33.55 -5.61 42.51
CA GLY A 885 33.87 -4.72 43.63
C GLY A 885 34.30 -5.50 44.89
N ALA A 886 35.05 -4.85 45.77
CA ALA A 886 35.45 -5.43 47.05
C ALA A 886 34.34 -5.24 48.10
N LEU A 887 33.86 -6.34 48.68
CA LEU A 887 32.74 -6.35 49.63
C LEU A 887 33.20 -6.82 51.01
N THR A 888 32.75 -6.15 52.08
CA THR A 888 33.12 -6.48 53.47
C THR A 888 32.11 -7.42 54.13
N ALA A 889 30.83 -7.04 54.17
CA ALA A 889 29.66 -7.89 54.43
C ALA A 889 28.43 -6.99 54.54
N GLY A 890 27.24 -7.52 54.20
CA GLY A 890 25.96 -6.82 54.33
C GLY A 890 25.10 -6.90 53.07
N THR A 891 24.07 -6.06 53.02
CA THR A 891 23.15 -5.96 51.88
C THR A 891 23.73 -5.05 50.81
N VAL A 892 23.97 -5.61 49.62
CA VAL A 892 24.25 -4.83 48.40
C VAL A 892 22.90 -4.49 47.76
N HIS A 893 22.59 -3.20 47.68
CA HIS A 893 21.47 -2.66 46.91
C HIS A 893 21.93 -2.33 45.50
N LEU A 894 21.08 -2.67 44.54
CA LEU A 894 21.24 -2.39 43.12
C LEU A 894 19.97 -1.67 42.67
N ALA A 895 20.10 -0.41 42.25
CA ALA A 895 19.01 0.43 41.76
C ALA A 895 18.55 0.05 40.34
N GLU A 896 18.40 -1.25 40.09
CA GLU A 896 17.91 -1.84 38.84
C GLU A 896 16.64 -2.68 39.11
N PRO A 897 15.71 -2.79 38.14
CA PRO A 897 14.47 -3.52 38.31
C PRO A 897 14.72 -4.98 38.69
N PHE A 898 13.94 -5.46 39.67
CA PHE A 898 14.06 -6.83 40.15
C PHE A 898 13.94 -7.85 39.01
N SER A 899 14.91 -8.77 38.96
CA SER A 899 14.90 -9.89 38.03
C SER A 899 15.51 -11.14 38.66
N PRO A 900 14.89 -12.32 38.51
CA PRO A 900 15.53 -13.59 38.90
C PRO A 900 16.72 -13.96 38.00
N ARG A 901 16.97 -13.20 36.93
CA ARG A 901 18.17 -13.33 36.08
C ARG A 901 19.41 -12.68 36.71
N TRP A 902 19.25 -11.77 37.67
CA TRP A 902 20.37 -11.19 38.39
C TRP A 902 21.07 -12.25 39.23
N SER A 903 22.40 -12.18 39.31
CA SER A 903 23.18 -13.05 40.21
C SER A 903 24.41 -12.30 40.70
N MET A 904 24.69 -12.44 41.99
CA MET A 904 25.96 -12.02 42.58
C MET A 904 26.75 -13.24 42.99
N THR A 905 28.07 -13.22 42.83
CA THR A 905 28.98 -14.22 43.40
C THR A 905 30.05 -13.53 44.24
N VAL A 906 30.23 -13.96 45.48
CA VAL A 906 31.30 -13.49 46.38
C VAL A 906 32.30 -14.63 46.54
N ASP A 907 33.53 -14.44 46.06
CA ASP A 907 34.60 -15.46 46.01
C ASP A 907 34.13 -16.84 45.50
N GLY A 908 33.22 -16.82 44.51
CA GLY A 908 32.64 -18.00 43.86
C GLY A 908 31.33 -18.51 44.48
N ALA A 909 30.98 -18.13 45.71
CA ALA A 909 29.70 -18.47 46.32
C ALA A 909 28.56 -17.62 45.72
N ARG A 910 27.52 -18.27 45.17
CA ARG A 910 26.39 -17.58 44.53
C ARG A 910 25.37 -17.10 45.58
N ILE A 911 25.03 -15.82 45.50
CA ILE A 911 23.96 -15.17 46.27
C ILE A 911 22.78 -14.89 45.32
N ALA A 912 21.57 -15.22 45.76
CA ALA A 912 20.34 -14.99 45.01
C ALA A 912 19.86 -13.53 45.16
N PRO A 913 19.26 -12.93 44.13
CA PRO A 913 18.63 -11.61 44.24
C PRO A 913 17.32 -11.70 45.02
N ARG A 914 17.00 -10.64 45.76
CA ARG A 914 15.67 -10.38 46.31
C ARG A 914 15.14 -9.01 45.88
N VAL A 915 13.85 -8.80 46.07
CA VAL A 915 13.24 -7.47 45.94
C VAL A 915 13.72 -6.57 47.10
N ALA A 916 14.02 -5.33 46.78
CA ALA A 916 14.33 -4.27 47.74
C ALA A 916 13.46 -3.03 47.48
N PHE A 917 12.97 -2.43 48.56
CA PHE A 917 12.12 -1.22 48.51
C PHE A 917 10.88 -1.37 47.59
N GLY A 918 10.37 -2.60 47.45
CA GLY A 918 9.21 -2.93 46.62
C GLY A 918 9.43 -2.97 45.10
N ALA A 919 10.57 -2.49 44.58
CA ALA A 919 10.79 -2.32 43.14
C ALA A 919 12.19 -2.69 42.62
N THR A 920 13.23 -2.49 43.45
CA THR A 920 14.65 -2.63 43.07
C THR A 920 15.23 -3.99 43.47
N THR A 921 16.51 -4.22 43.19
CA THR A 921 17.21 -5.47 43.49
C THR A 921 18.11 -5.33 44.71
N ALA A 922 18.21 -6.35 45.55
CA ALA A 922 19.28 -6.47 46.54
C ALA A 922 19.83 -7.89 46.67
N PHE A 923 21.02 -7.99 47.23
CA PHE A 923 21.71 -9.23 47.56
C PHE A 923 22.22 -9.16 48.99
N ASP A 924 21.86 -10.13 49.84
CA ASP A 924 22.38 -10.19 51.21
C ASP A 924 23.63 -11.07 51.23
N ALA A 925 24.80 -10.45 51.46
CA ALA A 925 26.10 -11.12 51.47
C ALA A 925 26.60 -11.31 52.92
N PRO A 926 26.58 -12.54 53.45
CA PRO A 926 27.03 -12.81 54.83
C PRO A 926 28.56 -12.88 54.99
N VAL A 927 29.33 -12.78 53.90
CA VAL A 927 30.81 -12.98 53.90
C VAL A 927 31.48 -11.85 53.12
N ALA A 928 32.69 -11.49 53.55
CA ALA A 928 33.62 -10.65 52.79
C ALA A 928 34.13 -11.35 51.53
N GLY A 929 34.53 -10.58 50.52
CA GLY A 929 35.21 -11.11 49.34
C GLY A 929 35.10 -10.20 48.11
N THR A 930 35.53 -10.71 46.96
CA THR A 930 35.32 -10.05 45.67
C THR A 930 33.91 -10.37 45.19
N ALA A 931 33.03 -9.37 45.19
CA ALA A 931 31.69 -9.49 44.65
C ALA A 931 31.70 -9.27 43.13
N GLU A 932 31.12 -10.20 42.37
CA GLU A 932 30.84 -10.08 40.94
C GLU A 932 29.33 -10.09 40.71
N ILE A 933 28.76 -9.01 40.17
CA ILE A 933 27.34 -8.86 39.81
C ILE A 933 27.19 -8.98 38.29
N ARG A 934 26.25 -9.82 37.83
CA ARG A 934 25.97 -10.01 36.40
C ARG A 934 24.53 -10.41 36.12
N LEU A 935 24.02 -10.04 34.94
CA LEU A 935 22.74 -10.51 34.41
C LEU A 935 22.90 -11.83 33.64
N GLY A 936 22.13 -12.86 33.99
CA GLY A 936 22.14 -14.15 33.31
C GLY A 936 21.59 -14.07 31.88
N ALA A 937 22.38 -14.48 30.88
CA ALA A 937 22.02 -14.38 29.46
C ALA A 937 20.92 -15.36 29.02
N SER A 938 19.79 -14.83 28.54
CA SER A 938 18.66 -15.63 28.05
C SER A 938 19.03 -16.53 26.85
N ARG A 939 18.63 -17.81 26.91
CA ARG A 939 18.77 -18.75 25.79
C ARG A 939 17.72 -18.49 24.70
N ALA A 940 16.49 -18.16 25.11
CA ALA A 940 15.39 -17.82 24.21
C ALA A 940 15.71 -16.55 23.39
N GLN A 941 16.29 -15.51 24.02
CA GLN A 941 16.71 -14.29 23.32
C GLN A 941 17.72 -14.59 22.21
N ARG A 942 18.75 -15.39 22.51
CA ARG A 942 19.77 -15.75 21.52
C ARG A 942 19.20 -16.56 20.34
N LEU A 943 18.21 -17.41 20.59
CA LEU A 943 17.51 -18.17 19.54
C LEU A 943 16.59 -17.26 18.70
N LEU A 944 15.89 -16.30 19.31
CA LEU A 944 15.08 -15.30 18.59
C LEU A 944 15.95 -14.39 17.72
N VAL A 945 17.09 -13.91 18.22
CA VAL A 945 18.06 -13.13 17.44
C VAL A 945 18.61 -13.93 16.26
N ALA A 946 18.96 -15.21 16.47
CA ALA A 946 19.41 -16.07 15.37
C ALA A 946 18.33 -16.26 14.29
N LEU A 947 17.06 -16.49 14.69
CA LEU A 947 15.93 -16.57 13.77
C LEU A 947 15.71 -15.25 13.01
N GLN A 948 15.84 -14.11 13.69
CA GLN A 948 15.71 -12.79 13.09
C GLN A 948 16.81 -12.53 12.04
N VAL A 949 18.06 -12.94 12.31
CA VAL A 949 19.16 -12.84 11.33
C VAL A 949 18.88 -13.71 10.10
N VAL A 950 18.40 -14.94 10.28
CA VAL A 950 18.00 -15.81 9.17
C VAL A 950 16.87 -15.17 8.34
N LEU A 951 15.86 -14.58 8.99
CA LEU A 951 14.76 -13.89 8.31
C LEU A 951 15.27 -12.70 7.48
N TRP A 952 16.19 -11.89 8.02
CA TRP A 952 16.81 -10.79 7.26
C TRP A 952 17.65 -11.28 6.09
N LEU A 953 18.41 -12.37 6.24
CA LEU A 953 19.15 -12.99 5.13
C LEU A 953 18.21 -13.50 4.03
N VAL A 954 17.05 -14.07 4.39
CA VAL A 954 16.00 -14.45 3.43
C VAL A 954 15.40 -13.22 2.73
N ILE A 955 15.08 -12.14 3.46
CA ILE A 955 14.59 -10.88 2.89
C ILE A 955 15.61 -10.30 1.89
N VAL A 956 16.90 -10.28 2.25
CA VAL A 956 17.98 -9.85 1.35
C VAL A 956 18.08 -10.77 0.13
N ALA A 957 18.06 -12.09 0.30
CA ALA A 957 18.11 -13.04 -0.82
C ALA A 957 16.92 -12.89 -1.80
N VAL A 958 15.72 -12.63 -1.27
CA VAL A 958 14.50 -12.37 -2.07
C VAL A 958 14.59 -11.01 -2.77
N ALA A 959 15.00 -9.95 -2.07
CA ALA A 959 15.11 -8.60 -2.62
C ALA A 959 16.17 -8.50 -3.73
N PHE A 960 17.33 -9.16 -3.55
CA PHE A 960 18.42 -9.17 -4.53
C PHE A 960 18.28 -10.26 -5.61
N ASN A 961 17.34 -11.20 -5.46
CA ASN A 961 16.96 -12.26 -6.39
C ASN A 961 18.12 -12.78 -7.28
N PRO A 962 18.95 -13.72 -6.79
CA PRO A 962 20.21 -14.13 -7.43
C PRO A 962 20.07 -14.71 -8.85
N SER A 963 18.85 -15.09 -9.27
CA SER A 963 18.56 -15.45 -10.67
C SER A 963 18.93 -14.34 -11.66
N ARG A 964 18.72 -13.06 -11.29
CA ARG A 964 19.04 -11.88 -12.12
C ARG A 964 20.53 -11.68 -12.32
N PHE A 965 21.34 -11.97 -11.30
CA PHE A 965 22.80 -11.86 -11.40
C PHE A 965 23.38 -13.00 -12.23
N ARG A 966 22.93 -14.24 -12.01
CA ARG A 966 23.31 -15.40 -12.85
C ARG A 966 22.90 -15.23 -14.31
N GLY A 967 21.72 -14.66 -14.58
CA GLY A 967 21.28 -14.32 -15.94
C GLY A 967 22.19 -13.31 -16.63
N ARG A 968 22.57 -12.22 -15.94
CA ARG A 968 23.50 -11.21 -16.49
C ARG A 968 24.92 -11.73 -16.67
N VAL A 969 25.42 -12.59 -15.79
CA VAL A 969 26.75 -13.22 -15.93
C VAL A 969 26.76 -14.24 -17.07
N ARG A 970 25.66 -14.98 -17.31
CA ARG A 970 25.51 -15.84 -18.49
C ARG A 970 25.41 -15.04 -19.79
N ALA A 971 24.62 -13.96 -19.81
CA ALA A 971 24.54 -13.06 -20.97
C ALA A 971 25.90 -12.41 -21.28
N ALA A 972 26.64 -11.98 -20.25
CA ALA A 972 28.01 -11.46 -20.42
C ALA A 972 28.98 -12.51 -20.97
N ARG A 973 28.88 -13.79 -20.51
CA ARG A 973 29.66 -14.89 -21.11
C ARG A 973 29.29 -15.17 -22.55
N GLN A 974 28.00 -15.21 -22.90
CA GLN A 974 27.56 -15.42 -24.30
C GLN A 974 28.00 -14.28 -25.22
N VAL A 975 27.99 -13.02 -24.77
CA VAL A 975 28.51 -11.89 -25.56
C VAL A 975 30.02 -12.02 -25.80
N VAL A 976 30.78 -12.54 -24.82
CA VAL A 976 32.21 -12.84 -24.99
C VAL A 976 32.44 -14.05 -25.91
N GLU A 977 31.67 -15.13 -25.80
CA GLU A 977 31.76 -16.29 -26.73
C GLU A 977 31.38 -15.93 -28.17
N VAL A 978 30.38 -15.07 -28.37
CA VAL A 978 30.01 -14.59 -29.72
C VAL A 978 31.05 -13.61 -30.26
N SER A 979 31.68 -12.78 -29.42
CA SER A 979 32.79 -11.93 -29.83
C SER A 979 34.04 -12.72 -30.22
N LEU A 980 34.32 -13.86 -29.57
CA LEU A 980 35.46 -14.73 -29.88
C LEU A 980 35.23 -15.65 -31.09
N ARG A 981 33.97 -15.83 -31.52
CA ARG A 981 33.62 -16.51 -32.79
C ARG A 981 33.47 -15.55 -33.99
N GLY A 982 33.66 -14.25 -33.78
CA GLY A 982 33.49 -13.23 -34.82
C GLY A 982 34.72 -13.01 -35.72
N ASP A 983 35.94 -13.22 -35.19
CA ASP A 983 37.19 -12.85 -35.89
C ASP A 983 38.00 -14.03 -36.48
N ASP A 984 37.86 -15.26 -35.96
CA ASP A 984 38.63 -16.42 -36.44
C ASP A 984 37.93 -17.17 -37.59
N GLY A 985 38.09 -16.63 -38.80
CA GLY A 985 37.73 -17.31 -40.04
C GLY A 985 38.74 -18.40 -40.44
N ALA A 986 38.60 -19.63 -39.92
CA ALA A 986 39.29 -20.80 -40.48
C ALA A 986 38.53 -22.12 -40.26
N ARG A 987 38.54 -22.98 -41.30
CA ARG A 987 37.99 -24.35 -41.29
C ARG A 987 38.81 -25.29 -40.40
N VAL A 988 38.18 -26.31 -39.82
CA VAL A 988 38.57 -27.73 -40.00
C VAL A 988 37.31 -28.60 -40.04
N VAL A 989 37.34 -29.66 -40.86
CA VAL A 989 36.30 -30.66 -41.04
C VAL A 989 36.52 -31.84 -40.09
N LEU A 990 35.45 -32.29 -39.40
CA LEU A 990 35.01 -33.69 -39.29
C LEU A 990 33.64 -33.75 -38.59
#